data_AF-A0A2T7UT26-F1
#
_entry.id   AF-A0A2T7UT26-F1
#
_cell.length_a   1.000
_cell.length_b   1.000
_cell.length_c   1.000
_cell.angle_alpha   90.00
_cell.angle_beta   90.00
_cell.angle_gamma   90.00
#
_symmetry.space_group_name_H-M   'P 1'
#
loop_
_entity.id
_entity.type
_entity.pdbx_description
1 polymer ?
#
loop_
_entity_poly.entity_id
_entity_poly.type
_entity_poly.pdbx_seq_one_letter_code
_entity_poly.pdbx_strand_id
1 'polypeptide(L)'
;MADSLPSHASVVVIGGGIMGCSTLYHLAKLGVSDAILLERNALTSGTTWHSAAQVRALRNSQNLTRMIQYSVDLYSRLEKETGQSVGWIQKGSLSIATNPDRLTHIKRQEALARAYGIDARSISAAEAKERWPLMNADDVLGAVWSPDDGRVSPSDVCAALVKAAKGLGARIFERTGVTGILTENGRIKGVETSQGTVMCDAIALCTGLWSRELGAMAGAEVPALACEHFYLLTKPIAGIAGNMPTLSDHDNHLYIRDDSGGLLVGCFEPMGKPIAPGVLNESFEFGLLPEDWDHFEPMMMNALHRLPALETAEVKMLLNGPESFTPDGTFMLGETAETRGLFLGCGMNSVGMASGGGAGMNLAHCIVHGHTAYDLSEADAKRFAPVFNSLDHLMARAPEILGTHYDIAYPGKQLKTARNLRALPLDAEYRAAGAHMGQVYGWERPLYFGKTSEPTPRFERPDWFTNVGAEVRAAHEKAAIFDASPFGKIEVEGKDAEAFLMRVCAGHMNRKPGSVIYTAMLNDRGTFESDLTAQRLGPDHYRLFTGTAAIKRDMAWLSRHAEGFDITLTDSTEAYAVLGLMGPEAARIVAECGAPELNELGYFRQTGAHLAGIHVRAARLSYVGEAGWELTCKATNAPALYAALTAAGAVPAGMFAQTSMRVEKGFCAMGHELDSDMTPITAGLDFAVRKSGGFIGAEALAAARASGTRSVIVSLVLDDAEAVPLGHEPVYRGDSIVGKTSSAAFGYRIGKPVALAAVKVPLAEGERVKVDIARRLCDATVTLGPVFDPSGSRMKP
;
A
#
# COMPACT_ATOMS: atom_id res chain seq x y z
N MET A 1 -30.62 -28.82 19.62
CA MET A 1 -30.54 -27.75 20.62
C MET A 1 -29.70 -26.66 19.99
N ALA A 2 -30.12 -25.39 20.03
CA ALA A 2 -29.23 -24.31 19.60
C ALA A 2 -28.02 -24.33 20.53
N ASP A 3 -26.81 -24.28 19.97
CA ASP A 3 -25.61 -24.19 20.80
C ASP A 3 -25.69 -22.90 21.62
N SER A 4 -25.50 -23.00 22.94
CA SER A 4 -25.37 -21.82 23.79
C SER A 4 -24.03 -21.13 23.52
N LEU A 5 -24.01 -19.80 23.61
CA LEU A 5 -22.75 -19.06 23.56
C LEU A 5 -21.76 -19.60 24.60
N PRO A 6 -20.49 -19.83 24.23
CA PRO A 6 -19.48 -20.23 25.20
C PRO A 6 -19.13 -19.06 26.11
N SER A 7 -18.69 -19.35 27.34
CA SER A 7 -18.13 -18.33 28.23
C SER A 7 -16.78 -17.77 27.74
N HIS A 8 -16.05 -18.54 26.94
CA HIS A 8 -14.76 -18.17 26.37
C HIS A 8 -14.57 -18.72 24.95
N ALA A 9 -13.86 -17.99 24.10
CA ALA A 9 -13.31 -18.46 22.82
C ALA A 9 -11.94 -17.83 22.59
N SER A 10 -10.95 -18.60 22.11
CA SER A 10 -9.62 -18.05 21.80
C SER A 10 -9.68 -16.90 20.79
N VAL A 11 -10.53 -17.05 19.76
CA VAL A 11 -10.75 -16.02 18.75
C VAL A 11 -12.25 -15.85 18.47
N VAL A 12 -12.71 -14.59 18.49
CA VAL A 12 -14.05 -14.20 18.06
C VAL A 12 -13.97 -13.48 16.71
N VAL A 13 -14.59 -14.06 15.68
CA VAL A 13 -14.76 -13.42 14.37
C VAL A 13 -16.10 -12.69 14.35
N ILE A 14 -16.11 -11.38 14.12
CA ILE A 14 -17.33 -10.57 14.09
C ILE A 14 -17.67 -10.26 12.63
N GLY A 15 -18.86 -10.69 12.18
CA GLY A 15 -19.38 -10.49 10.83
C GLY A 15 -19.36 -11.76 9.98
N GLY A 16 -20.50 -12.12 9.42
CA GLY A 16 -20.79 -13.33 8.63
C GLY A 16 -20.75 -13.12 7.12
N GLY A 17 -20.06 -12.09 6.63
CA GLY A 17 -19.75 -11.92 5.21
C GLY A 17 -18.59 -12.82 4.76
N ILE A 18 -18.15 -12.66 3.50
CA ILE A 18 -17.05 -13.46 2.94
C ILE A 18 -15.76 -13.40 3.78
N MET A 19 -15.40 -12.22 4.31
CA MET A 19 -14.20 -12.05 5.12
C MET A 19 -14.26 -12.84 6.43
N GLY A 20 -15.38 -12.79 7.15
CA GLY A 20 -15.52 -13.53 8.40
C GLY A 20 -15.63 -15.03 8.19
N CYS A 21 -16.44 -15.47 7.20
CA CYS A 21 -16.56 -16.88 6.85
C CYS A 21 -15.21 -17.48 6.45
N SER A 22 -14.44 -16.77 5.62
CA SER A 22 -13.11 -17.19 5.19
C SER A 22 -12.12 -17.22 6.35
N THR A 23 -12.11 -16.19 7.20
CA THR A 23 -11.21 -16.12 8.37
C THR A 23 -11.48 -17.27 9.34
N LEU A 24 -12.76 -17.54 9.66
CA LEU A 24 -13.15 -18.64 10.54
C LEU A 24 -12.71 -20.01 9.99
N TYR A 25 -12.92 -20.25 8.69
CA TYR A 25 -12.48 -21.47 8.02
C TYR A 25 -10.96 -21.68 8.17
N HIS A 26 -10.17 -20.63 7.92
CA HIS A 26 -8.72 -20.73 8.00
C HIS A 26 -8.20 -20.84 9.44
N LEU A 27 -8.84 -20.17 10.41
CA LEU A 27 -8.53 -20.35 11.84
C LEU A 27 -8.77 -21.81 12.27
N ALA A 28 -9.90 -22.40 11.89
CA ALA A 28 -10.20 -23.79 12.18
C ALA A 28 -9.17 -24.75 11.53
N LYS A 29 -8.75 -24.46 10.29
CA LYS A 29 -7.71 -25.22 9.58
C LYS A 29 -6.33 -25.10 10.20
N LEU A 30 -6.02 -23.97 10.84
CA LEU A 30 -4.81 -23.75 11.62
C LEU A 30 -4.88 -24.37 13.04
N GLY A 31 -6.00 -25.04 13.39
CA GLY A 31 -6.16 -25.74 14.65
C GLY A 31 -6.80 -24.91 15.78
N VAL A 32 -7.28 -23.70 15.50
CA VAL A 32 -8.02 -22.86 16.46
C VAL A 32 -9.47 -23.32 16.54
N SER A 33 -9.67 -24.52 17.07
CA SER A 33 -10.95 -25.25 17.03
C SER A 33 -12.08 -24.63 17.86
N ASP A 34 -11.76 -23.77 18.84
CA ASP A 34 -12.73 -23.08 19.68
C ASP A 34 -13.10 -21.67 19.14
N ALA A 35 -12.57 -21.29 17.97
CA ALA A 35 -12.93 -20.04 17.30
C ALA A 35 -14.44 -20.01 16.98
N ILE A 36 -15.05 -18.86 17.19
CA ILE A 36 -16.47 -18.64 16.91
C ILE A 36 -16.70 -17.48 15.97
N LEU A 37 -17.77 -17.54 15.19
CA LEU A 37 -18.26 -16.40 14.40
C LEU A 37 -19.58 -15.88 14.99
N LEU A 38 -19.63 -14.57 15.21
CA LEU A 38 -20.82 -13.84 15.64
C LEU A 38 -21.33 -13.01 14.47
N GLU A 39 -22.56 -13.28 14.05
CA GLU A 39 -23.26 -12.52 13.02
C GLU A 39 -24.50 -11.88 13.64
N ARG A 40 -24.61 -10.56 13.47
CA ARG A 40 -25.70 -9.76 14.05
C ARG A 40 -27.06 -10.22 13.55
N ASN A 41 -27.16 -10.56 12.27
CA ASN A 41 -28.38 -10.88 11.57
C ASN A 41 -28.30 -12.31 11.01
N ALA A 42 -28.06 -12.46 9.70
CA ALA A 42 -27.87 -13.74 9.05
C ALA A 42 -26.57 -13.72 8.23
N LEU A 43 -26.01 -14.90 7.96
CA LEU A 43 -24.84 -15.01 7.10
C LEU A 43 -25.09 -14.30 5.76
N THR A 44 -24.06 -13.59 5.28
CA THR A 44 -24.04 -12.82 4.02
C THR A 44 -24.97 -11.60 3.94
N SER A 45 -25.72 -11.28 5.00
CA SER A 45 -26.76 -10.23 4.99
C SER A 45 -26.24 -8.78 4.86
N GLY A 46 -24.93 -8.58 4.88
CA GLY A 46 -24.26 -7.31 4.54
C GLY A 46 -24.10 -7.13 3.03
N THR A 47 -22.89 -6.79 2.56
CA THR A 47 -22.65 -6.52 1.12
C THR A 47 -22.43 -7.78 0.27
N THR A 48 -22.15 -8.92 0.92
CA THR A 48 -21.73 -10.14 0.22
C THR A 48 -22.81 -10.66 -0.73
N TRP A 49 -24.08 -10.71 -0.32
CA TRP A 49 -25.14 -11.35 -1.11
C TRP A 49 -25.44 -10.65 -2.45
N HIS A 50 -25.25 -9.33 -2.52
CA HIS A 50 -25.50 -8.51 -3.72
C HIS A 50 -24.21 -8.21 -4.52
N SER A 51 -23.11 -8.93 -4.25
CA SER A 51 -21.89 -8.75 -5.02
C SER A 51 -22.04 -9.26 -6.46
N ALA A 52 -21.46 -8.54 -7.43
CA ALA A 52 -21.34 -9.02 -8.81
C ALA A 52 -20.38 -10.23 -8.94
N ALA A 53 -19.58 -10.50 -7.90
CA ALA A 53 -18.74 -11.68 -7.70
C ALA A 53 -17.81 -12.08 -8.85
N GLN A 54 -17.26 -11.08 -9.56
CA GLN A 54 -16.19 -11.30 -10.52
C GLN A 54 -14.87 -11.57 -9.78
N VAL A 55 -14.16 -12.61 -10.20
CA VAL A 55 -12.88 -13.03 -9.62
C VAL A 55 -11.81 -12.92 -10.69
N ARG A 56 -11.02 -11.85 -10.60
CA ARG A 56 -9.90 -11.56 -11.50
C ARG A 56 -8.58 -11.67 -10.77
N ALA A 57 -7.64 -12.47 -11.24
CA ALA A 57 -6.42 -12.80 -10.50
C ALA A 57 -5.40 -11.65 -10.44
N LEU A 58 -5.18 -10.94 -11.54
CA LEU A 58 -4.10 -9.95 -11.66
C LEU A 58 -4.34 -8.71 -10.78
N ARG A 59 -3.32 -8.31 -10.02
CA ARG A 59 -3.25 -7.03 -9.29
C ARG A 59 -1.95 -6.29 -9.61
N ASN A 60 -1.86 -5.05 -9.13
CA ASN A 60 -0.68 -4.18 -9.27
C ASN A 60 0.57 -4.76 -8.60
N SER A 61 0.43 -5.44 -7.45
CA SER A 61 1.54 -6.07 -6.73
C SER A 61 1.57 -7.58 -6.89
N GLN A 62 2.75 -8.17 -6.68
CA GLN A 62 2.94 -9.63 -6.72
C GLN A 62 2.19 -10.32 -5.58
N ASN A 63 2.25 -9.76 -4.37
CA ASN A 63 1.70 -10.43 -3.20
C ASN A 63 0.17 -10.33 -3.14
N LEU A 64 -0.44 -9.23 -3.61
CA LEU A 64 -1.90 -9.18 -3.82
C LEU A 64 -2.33 -10.15 -4.93
N THR A 65 -1.56 -10.25 -6.01
CA THR A 65 -1.83 -11.22 -7.08
C THR A 65 -1.80 -12.65 -6.54
N ARG A 66 -0.75 -13.00 -5.78
CA ARG A 66 -0.61 -14.30 -5.11
C ARG A 66 -1.78 -14.58 -4.16
N MET A 67 -2.24 -13.57 -3.42
CA MET A 67 -3.38 -13.68 -2.52
C MET A 67 -4.67 -14.02 -3.26
N ILE A 68 -4.89 -13.42 -4.43
CA ILE A 68 -6.10 -13.68 -5.22
C ILE A 68 -6.00 -15.01 -5.98
N GLN A 69 -4.81 -15.39 -6.47
CA GLN A 69 -4.58 -16.73 -6.99
C GLN A 69 -4.98 -17.79 -5.96
N TYR A 70 -4.66 -17.58 -4.68
CA TYR A 70 -5.14 -18.46 -3.60
C TYR A 70 -6.67 -18.48 -3.49
N SER A 71 -7.37 -17.35 -3.65
CA SER A 71 -8.84 -17.33 -3.67
C SER A 71 -9.40 -18.17 -4.82
N VAL A 72 -8.85 -18.05 -6.03
CA VAL A 72 -9.24 -18.85 -7.21
C VAL A 72 -9.04 -20.35 -6.93
N ASP A 73 -7.86 -20.72 -6.42
CA ASP A 73 -7.51 -22.10 -6.06
C ASP A 73 -8.36 -22.66 -4.93
N LEU A 74 -8.79 -21.81 -3.99
CA LEU A 74 -9.69 -22.20 -2.91
C LEU A 74 -11.09 -22.46 -3.45
N TYR A 75 -11.68 -21.50 -4.16
CA TYR A 75 -13.04 -21.59 -4.65
C TYR A 75 -13.22 -22.76 -5.61
N SER A 76 -12.25 -23.02 -6.50
CA SER A 76 -12.29 -24.16 -7.42
C SER A 76 -12.28 -25.54 -6.74
N ARG A 77 -11.87 -25.64 -5.47
CA ARG A 77 -11.75 -26.90 -4.73
C ARG A 77 -12.73 -27.04 -3.55
N LEU A 78 -13.36 -25.95 -3.10
CA LEU A 78 -14.29 -25.96 -1.96
C LEU A 78 -15.46 -26.94 -2.15
N GLU A 79 -16.00 -27.05 -3.36
CA GLU A 79 -17.09 -28.01 -3.63
C GLU A 79 -16.64 -29.45 -3.43
N LYS A 80 -15.41 -29.79 -3.84
CA LYS A 80 -14.85 -31.13 -3.60
C LYS A 80 -14.60 -31.39 -2.11
N GLU A 81 -14.19 -30.37 -1.36
CA GLU A 81 -13.93 -30.47 0.08
C GLU A 81 -15.22 -30.61 0.89
N THR A 82 -16.28 -29.91 0.49
CA THR A 82 -17.47 -29.71 1.32
C THR A 82 -18.73 -30.37 0.77
N GLY A 83 -18.74 -30.75 -0.50
CA GLY A 83 -19.94 -31.16 -1.24
C GLY A 83 -20.94 -30.01 -1.46
N GLN A 84 -20.59 -28.76 -1.15
CA GLN A 84 -21.41 -27.57 -1.39
C GLN A 84 -20.89 -26.87 -2.64
N SER A 85 -21.70 -26.75 -3.69
CA SER A 85 -21.30 -25.98 -4.86
C SER A 85 -21.10 -24.52 -4.50
N VAL A 86 -20.12 -23.88 -5.14
CA VAL A 86 -19.78 -22.46 -4.96
C VAL A 86 -20.16 -21.60 -6.19
N GLY A 87 -20.79 -22.21 -7.19
CA GLY A 87 -21.15 -21.54 -8.45
C GLY A 87 -19.95 -21.05 -9.26
N TRP A 88 -18.80 -21.74 -9.19
CA TRP A 88 -17.59 -21.37 -9.94
C TRP A 88 -17.82 -21.54 -11.45
N ILE A 89 -17.74 -20.43 -12.19
CA ILE A 89 -17.85 -20.38 -13.64
C ILE A 89 -16.59 -19.73 -14.19
N GLN A 90 -15.70 -20.55 -14.75
CA GLN A 90 -14.44 -20.13 -15.36
C GLN A 90 -14.63 -19.99 -16.87
N LYS A 91 -15.07 -18.80 -17.28
CA LYS A 91 -15.28 -18.43 -18.68
C LYS A 91 -14.39 -17.30 -19.13
N GLY A 92 -13.45 -16.89 -18.29
CA GLY A 92 -12.47 -15.83 -18.55
C GLY A 92 -13.01 -14.42 -18.34
N SER A 93 -12.08 -13.47 -18.38
CA SER A 93 -12.34 -12.03 -18.33
C SER A 93 -11.72 -11.32 -19.52
N LEU A 94 -12.42 -10.29 -20.01
CA LEU A 94 -12.02 -9.43 -21.11
C LEU A 94 -12.05 -7.98 -20.63
N SER A 95 -10.94 -7.26 -20.70
CA SER A 95 -10.93 -5.80 -20.48
C SER A 95 -10.42 -5.09 -21.70
N ILE A 96 -11.20 -4.16 -22.24
CA ILE A 96 -10.92 -3.48 -23.51
C ILE A 96 -10.19 -2.15 -23.29
N ALA A 97 -9.55 -1.67 -24.35
CA ALA A 97 -8.98 -0.33 -24.45
C ALA A 97 -9.64 0.43 -25.59
N THR A 98 -10.12 1.64 -25.29
CA THR A 98 -10.71 2.55 -26.30
C THR A 98 -9.80 3.73 -26.62
N ASN A 99 -8.69 3.88 -25.89
CA ASN A 99 -7.67 4.89 -26.15
C ASN A 99 -6.23 4.31 -26.06
N PRO A 100 -5.23 5.00 -26.65
CA PRO A 100 -3.85 4.51 -26.69
C PRO A 100 -3.20 4.30 -25.31
N ASP A 101 -3.53 5.13 -24.32
CA ASP A 101 -2.97 5.03 -22.98
C ASP A 101 -3.51 3.79 -22.26
N ARG A 102 -4.81 3.49 -22.39
CA ARG A 102 -5.38 2.25 -21.85
C ARG A 102 -4.75 1.02 -22.51
N LEU A 103 -4.48 1.07 -23.82
CA LEU A 103 -3.79 -0.02 -24.50
C LEU A 103 -2.36 -0.22 -23.95
N THR A 104 -1.65 0.87 -23.65
CA THR A 104 -0.34 0.82 -22.98
C THR A 104 -0.46 0.25 -21.57
N HIS A 105 -1.48 0.66 -20.81
CA HIS A 105 -1.77 0.12 -19.48
C HIS A 105 -2.05 -1.41 -19.52
N ILE A 106 -2.85 -1.88 -20.47
CA ILE A 106 -3.11 -3.30 -20.72
C ILE A 106 -1.82 -4.06 -21.02
N LYS A 107 -0.94 -3.50 -21.85
CA LYS A 107 0.35 -4.13 -22.16
C LYS A 107 1.28 -4.22 -20.95
N ARG A 108 1.25 -3.22 -20.05
CA ARG A 108 1.95 -3.29 -18.75
C ARG A 108 1.36 -4.39 -17.87
N GLN A 109 0.02 -4.51 -17.81
CA GLN A 109 -0.66 -5.60 -17.10
C GLN A 109 -0.28 -6.98 -17.65
N GLU A 110 -0.20 -7.15 -18.99
CA GLU A 110 0.28 -8.41 -19.60
C GLU A 110 1.71 -8.74 -19.15
N ALA A 111 2.62 -7.76 -19.13
CA ALA A 111 3.99 -7.98 -18.68
C ALA A 111 4.03 -8.47 -17.22
N LEU A 112 3.25 -7.84 -16.34
CA LEU A 112 3.11 -8.25 -14.94
C LEU A 112 2.51 -9.66 -14.80
N ALA A 113 1.46 -9.96 -15.56
CA ALA A 113 0.83 -11.28 -15.56
C ALA A 113 1.83 -12.39 -15.87
N ARG A 114 2.68 -12.19 -16.89
CA ARG A 114 3.76 -13.15 -17.21
C ARG A 114 4.76 -13.31 -16.08
N ALA A 115 5.14 -12.23 -15.39
CA ALA A 115 6.04 -12.33 -14.24
C ALA A 115 5.44 -13.08 -13.05
N TYR A 116 4.11 -13.07 -12.92
CA TYR A 116 3.37 -13.72 -11.83
C TYR A 116 2.77 -15.08 -12.23
N GLY A 117 3.04 -15.56 -13.44
CA GLY A 117 2.56 -16.85 -13.92
C GLY A 117 1.05 -16.89 -14.17
N ILE A 118 0.44 -15.77 -14.52
CA ILE A 118 -0.97 -15.67 -14.93
C ILE A 118 -1.06 -15.70 -16.44
N ASP A 119 -1.96 -16.53 -16.99
CA ASP A 119 -2.34 -16.43 -18.39
C ASP A 119 -3.22 -15.20 -18.60
N ALA A 120 -2.59 -14.10 -18.99
CA ALA A 120 -3.28 -12.92 -19.50
C ALA A 120 -2.51 -12.41 -20.71
N ARG A 121 -3.23 -12.15 -21.81
CA ARG A 121 -2.62 -11.76 -23.08
C ARG A 121 -3.37 -10.60 -23.73
N SER A 122 -2.62 -9.68 -24.33
CA SER A 122 -3.23 -8.71 -25.23
C SER A 122 -3.78 -9.41 -26.48
N ILE A 123 -4.96 -9.02 -26.91
CA ILE A 123 -5.64 -9.52 -28.11
C ILE A 123 -6.15 -8.35 -28.96
N SER A 124 -6.40 -8.62 -30.24
CA SER A 124 -6.95 -7.64 -31.16
C SER A 124 -8.41 -7.28 -30.87
N ALA A 125 -8.86 -6.14 -31.37
CA ALA A 125 -10.28 -5.74 -31.28
C ALA A 125 -11.22 -6.76 -31.95
N ALA A 126 -10.77 -7.40 -33.04
CA ALA A 126 -11.53 -8.45 -33.74
C ALA A 126 -11.72 -9.69 -32.85
N GLU A 127 -10.65 -10.17 -32.20
CA GLU A 127 -10.74 -11.28 -31.25
C GLU A 127 -11.59 -10.92 -30.02
N ALA A 128 -11.52 -9.67 -29.54
CA ALA A 128 -12.37 -9.18 -28.46
C ALA A 128 -13.87 -9.23 -28.85
N LYS A 129 -14.20 -8.77 -30.07
CA LYS A 129 -15.55 -8.81 -30.63
C LYS A 129 -16.06 -10.24 -30.87
N GLU A 130 -15.19 -11.18 -31.26
CA GLU A 130 -15.55 -12.60 -31.37
C GLU A 130 -15.98 -13.18 -30.01
N ARG A 131 -15.30 -12.78 -28.93
CA ARG A 131 -15.61 -13.24 -27.56
C ARG A 131 -16.83 -12.57 -26.95
N TRP A 132 -17.10 -11.34 -27.34
CA TRP A 132 -18.25 -10.56 -26.91
C TRP A 132 -19.02 -10.01 -28.14
N PRO A 133 -19.81 -10.86 -28.84
CA PRO A 133 -20.43 -10.49 -30.12
C PRO A 133 -21.42 -9.32 -30.03
N LEU A 134 -22.08 -9.13 -28.89
CA LEU A 134 -23.07 -8.06 -28.69
C LEU A 134 -22.45 -6.70 -28.38
N MET A 135 -21.15 -6.65 -28.10
CA MET A 135 -20.43 -5.43 -27.78
C MET A 135 -20.27 -4.55 -29.03
N ASN A 136 -20.63 -3.28 -28.99
CA ASN A 136 -20.14 -2.32 -29.99
C ASN A 136 -18.61 -2.26 -29.90
N ALA A 137 -17.87 -2.51 -30.98
CA ALA A 137 -16.41 -2.58 -30.97
C ALA A 137 -15.74 -1.51 -31.85
N ASP A 138 -16.50 -0.53 -32.34
CA ASP A 138 -16.04 0.44 -33.34
C ASP A 138 -14.90 1.33 -32.81
N ASP A 139 -14.90 1.61 -31.51
CA ASP A 139 -13.89 2.40 -30.80
C ASP A 139 -12.80 1.56 -30.11
N VAL A 140 -12.86 0.23 -30.22
CA VAL A 140 -11.95 -0.66 -29.49
C VAL A 140 -10.63 -0.79 -30.23
N LEU A 141 -9.54 -0.46 -29.55
CA LEU A 141 -8.18 -0.57 -30.10
C LEU A 141 -7.55 -1.95 -29.83
N GLY A 142 -7.98 -2.61 -28.75
CA GLY A 142 -7.49 -3.91 -28.32
C GLY A 142 -8.03 -4.26 -26.94
N ALA A 143 -7.62 -5.42 -26.40
CA ALA A 143 -8.06 -5.86 -25.08
C ALA A 143 -7.01 -6.74 -24.38
N VAL A 144 -7.16 -6.95 -23.08
CA VAL A 144 -6.52 -8.03 -22.33
C VAL A 144 -7.53 -9.14 -22.08
N TRP A 145 -7.12 -10.37 -22.37
CA TRP A 145 -7.89 -11.58 -22.14
C TRP A 145 -7.21 -12.46 -21.10
N SER A 146 -7.95 -12.87 -20.07
CA SER A 146 -7.48 -13.85 -19.09
C SER A 146 -8.48 -15.01 -18.99
N PRO A 147 -8.14 -16.22 -19.48
CA PRO A 147 -9.09 -17.34 -19.52
C PRO A 147 -9.36 -17.98 -18.14
N ASP A 148 -8.45 -17.80 -17.18
CA ASP A 148 -8.55 -18.42 -15.85
C ASP A 148 -9.40 -17.61 -14.86
N ASP A 149 -9.71 -16.37 -15.22
CA ASP A 149 -10.65 -15.55 -14.47
C ASP A 149 -12.08 -16.11 -14.58
N GLY A 150 -12.91 -15.75 -13.61
CA GLY A 150 -14.27 -16.28 -13.54
C GLY A 150 -15.18 -15.52 -12.60
N ARG A 151 -16.26 -16.19 -12.21
CA ARG A 151 -17.22 -15.70 -11.22
C ARG A 151 -17.65 -16.83 -10.28
N VAL A 152 -18.12 -16.43 -9.11
CA VAL A 152 -18.69 -17.34 -8.09
C VAL A 152 -20.08 -16.88 -7.70
N SER A 153 -20.83 -17.74 -7.02
CA SER A 153 -21.99 -17.31 -6.25
C SER A 153 -21.53 -16.87 -4.85
N PRO A 154 -21.71 -15.58 -4.47
CA PRO A 154 -21.16 -15.07 -3.21
C PRO A 154 -21.65 -15.83 -1.97
N SER A 155 -22.96 -16.08 -1.91
CA SER A 155 -23.58 -16.75 -0.76
C SER A 155 -23.18 -18.22 -0.67
N ASP A 156 -23.03 -18.89 -1.81
CA ASP A 156 -22.65 -20.30 -1.85
C ASP A 156 -21.19 -20.52 -1.43
N VAL A 157 -20.28 -19.61 -1.78
CA VAL A 157 -18.90 -19.62 -1.27
C VAL A 157 -18.91 -19.53 0.26
N CYS A 158 -19.67 -18.61 0.83
CA CYS A 158 -19.77 -18.46 2.29
C CYS A 158 -20.35 -19.72 2.94
N ALA A 159 -21.40 -20.30 2.35
CA ALA A 159 -21.99 -21.54 2.83
C ALA A 159 -20.99 -22.71 2.82
N ALA A 160 -20.19 -22.85 1.76
CA ALA A 160 -19.14 -23.86 1.68
C ALA A 160 -18.06 -23.65 2.76
N LEU A 161 -17.56 -22.43 2.92
CA LEU A 161 -16.57 -22.09 3.94
C LEU A 161 -17.08 -22.38 5.37
N VAL A 162 -18.33 -21.97 5.66
CA VAL A 162 -18.96 -22.23 6.96
C VAL A 162 -19.15 -23.72 7.20
N LYS A 163 -19.57 -24.48 6.19
CA LYS A 163 -19.70 -25.95 6.30
C LYS A 163 -18.35 -26.60 6.60
N ALA A 164 -17.29 -26.17 5.93
CA ALA A 164 -15.93 -26.65 6.18
C ALA A 164 -15.47 -26.30 7.61
N ALA A 165 -15.67 -25.05 8.03
CA ALA A 165 -15.29 -24.58 9.37
C ALA A 165 -16.00 -25.37 10.48
N LYS A 166 -17.32 -25.60 10.35
CA LYS A 166 -18.10 -26.43 11.28
C LYS A 166 -17.58 -27.86 11.34
N GLY A 167 -17.20 -28.44 10.19
CA GLY A 167 -16.59 -29.77 10.12
C GLY A 167 -15.26 -29.87 10.87
N LEU A 168 -14.59 -28.74 11.12
CA LEU A 168 -13.34 -28.62 11.86
C LEU A 168 -13.53 -28.14 13.32
N GLY A 169 -14.78 -28.01 13.79
CA GLY A 169 -15.10 -27.68 15.18
C GLY A 169 -15.51 -26.23 15.44
N ALA A 170 -15.38 -25.34 14.46
CA ALA A 170 -15.79 -23.94 14.62
C ALA A 170 -17.30 -23.80 14.83
N ARG A 171 -17.72 -22.82 15.64
CA ARG A 171 -19.14 -22.54 15.91
C ARG A 171 -19.56 -21.18 15.36
N ILE A 172 -20.82 -21.08 14.97
CA ILE A 172 -21.37 -19.87 14.34
C ILE A 172 -22.69 -19.54 15.01
N PHE A 173 -22.84 -18.28 15.40
CA PHE A 173 -24.01 -17.73 16.09
C PHE A 173 -24.56 -16.56 15.29
N GLU A 174 -25.61 -16.82 14.52
CA GLU A 174 -26.43 -15.80 13.86
C GLU A 174 -27.36 -15.12 14.87
N ARG A 175 -27.97 -14.00 14.50
CA ARG A 175 -28.85 -13.19 15.37
C ARG A 175 -28.18 -12.81 16.70
N THR A 176 -26.87 -12.65 16.69
CA THR A 176 -26.02 -12.39 17.86
C THR A 176 -25.18 -11.14 17.60
N GLY A 177 -25.81 -9.98 17.78
CA GLY A 177 -25.16 -8.68 17.56
C GLY A 177 -24.17 -8.37 18.67
N VAL A 178 -22.95 -8.00 18.30
CA VAL A 178 -21.97 -7.42 19.24
C VAL A 178 -22.36 -5.98 19.53
N THR A 179 -22.48 -5.64 20.81
CA THR A 179 -22.88 -4.33 21.32
C THR A 179 -21.76 -3.61 22.05
N GLY A 180 -20.68 -4.33 22.41
CA GLY A 180 -19.53 -3.79 23.12
C GLY A 180 -18.29 -4.65 22.94
N ILE A 181 -17.11 -4.01 22.97
CA ILE A 181 -15.81 -4.70 22.97
C ILE A 181 -15.12 -4.37 24.29
N LEU A 182 -14.73 -5.42 25.02
CA LEU A 182 -14.08 -5.30 26.32
C LEU A 182 -12.57 -5.27 26.13
N THR A 183 -11.93 -4.26 26.72
CA THR A 183 -10.47 -4.12 26.72
C THR A 183 -9.93 -3.94 28.15
N GLU A 184 -8.70 -4.38 28.37
CA GLU A 184 -7.95 -4.19 29.62
C GLU A 184 -6.50 -3.88 29.26
N ASN A 185 -5.97 -2.76 29.77
CA ASN A 185 -4.59 -2.31 29.51
C ASN A 185 -4.22 -2.28 28.01
N GLY A 186 -5.14 -1.80 27.16
CA GLY A 186 -4.93 -1.72 25.71
C GLY A 186 -4.95 -3.08 24.99
N ARG A 187 -5.51 -4.12 25.59
CA ARG A 187 -5.67 -5.45 24.99
C ARG A 187 -7.13 -5.91 25.02
N ILE A 188 -7.55 -6.63 23.99
CA ILE A 188 -8.82 -7.38 23.96
C ILE A 188 -8.95 -8.32 25.17
N LYS A 189 -10.17 -8.37 25.72
CA LYS A 189 -10.56 -9.25 26.81
C LYS A 189 -11.88 -9.99 26.56
N GLY A 190 -12.73 -9.49 25.68
CA GLY A 190 -14.02 -10.11 25.38
C GLY A 190 -14.94 -9.24 24.54
N VAL A 191 -16.14 -9.75 24.28
CA VAL A 191 -17.23 -9.03 23.60
C VAL A 191 -18.53 -9.15 24.37
N GLU A 192 -19.33 -8.09 24.36
CA GLU A 192 -20.71 -8.09 24.82
C GLU A 192 -21.63 -8.27 23.61
N THR A 193 -22.64 -9.13 23.76
CA THR A 193 -23.60 -9.42 22.69
C THR A 193 -25.03 -9.33 23.20
N SER A 194 -25.98 -9.29 22.26
CA SER A 194 -27.42 -9.38 22.55
C SER A 194 -27.84 -10.66 23.28
N GLN A 195 -26.98 -11.69 23.34
CA GLN A 195 -27.26 -12.98 23.97
C GLN A 195 -26.31 -13.32 25.14
N GLY A 196 -25.48 -12.37 25.57
CA GLY A 196 -24.53 -12.54 26.67
C GLY A 196 -23.10 -12.20 26.30
N THR A 197 -22.19 -12.31 27.26
CA THR A 197 -20.77 -11.97 27.11
C THR A 197 -19.94 -13.20 26.76
N VAL A 198 -18.98 -13.03 25.85
CA VAL A 198 -17.97 -14.04 25.52
C VAL A 198 -16.60 -13.45 25.79
N MET A 199 -15.82 -14.07 26.68
CA MET A 199 -14.43 -13.69 26.91
C MET A 199 -13.56 -14.20 25.76
N CYS A 200 -12.53 -13.46 25.35
CA CYS A 200 -11.63 -13.89 24.28
C CYS A 200 -10.26 -13.22 24.33
N ASP A 201 -9.28 -13.88 23.69
CA ASP A 201 -7.90 -13.40 23.58
C ASP A 201 -7.69 -12.50 22.36
N ALA A 202 -8.46 -12.73 21.28
CA ALA A 202 -8.40 -11.97 20.05
C ALA A 202 -9.76 -11.82 19.36
N ILE A 203 -9.90 -10.74 18.59
CA ILE A 203 -11.06 -10.43 17.75
C ILE A 203 -10.61 -10.21 16.31
N ALA A 204 -11.28 -10.87 15.36
CA ALA A 204 -11.21 -10.52 13.95
C ALA A 204 -12.45 -9.69 13.57
N LEU A 205 -12.26 -8.39 13.34
CA LEU A 205 -13.30 -7.46 12.95
C LEU A 205 -13.53 -7.49 11.44
N CYS A 206 -14.51 -8.28 11.01
CA CYS A 206 -14.86 -8.54 9.61
C CYS A 206 -16.24 -7.96 9.26
N THR A 207 -16.58 -6.81 9.83
CA THR A 207 -17.93 -6.25 9.83
C THR A 207 -18.23 -5.29 8.68
N GLY A 208 -17.45 -5.32 7.59
CA GLY A 208 -17.70 -4.53 6.38
C GLY A 208 -18.03 -3.06 6.68
N LEU A 209 -19.26 -2.67 6.33
CA LEU A 209 -19.83 -1.32 6.49
C LEU A 209 -19.78 -0.78 7.94
N TRP A 210 -19.83 -1.66 8.94
CA TRP A 210 -19.94 -1.29 10.37
C TRP A 210 -18.60 -1.31 11.12
N SER A 211 -17.50 -1.52 10.39
CA SER A 211 -16.18 -1.72 11.01
C SER A 211 -15.65 -0.47 11.69
N ARG A 212 -16.06 0.72 11.22
CA ARG A 212 -15.68 1.99 11.85
C ARG A 212 -16.26 2.13 13.24
N GLU A 213 -17.57 1.93 13.37
CA GLU A 213 -18.29 2.06 14.64
C GLU A 213 -17.83 1.00 15.65
N LEU A 214 -17.66 -0.26 15.21
CA LEU A 214 -17.22 -1.33 16.10
C LEU A 214 -15.74 -1.22 16.47
N GLY A 215 -14.87 -0.80 15.54
CA GLY A 215 -13.46 -0.55 15.86
C GLY A 215 -13.30 0.53 16.94
N ALA A 216 -14.13 1.58 16.88
CA ALA A 216 -14.15 2.65 17.88
C ALA A 216 -14.53 2.15 19.29
N MET A 217 -15.39 1.13 19.42
CA MET A 217 -15.72 0.51 20.72
C MET A 217 -14.50 -0.08 21.42
N ALA A 218 -13.49 -0.48 20.64
CA ALA A 218 -12.23 -1.02 21.13
C ALA A 218 -11.11 0.04 21.19
N GLY A 219 -11.41 1.32 20.94
CA GLY A 219 -10.42 2.40 20.90
C GLY A 219 -9.51 2.38 19.67
N ALA A 220 -9.90 1.69 18.59
CA ALA A 220 -9.10 1.58 17.37
C ALA A 220 -9.65 2.44 16.23
N GLU A 221 -8.74 2.93 15.39
CA GLU A 221 -9.07 3.71 14.20
C GLU A 221 -9.31 2.78 13.00
N VAL A 222 -10.46 2.93 12.34
CA VAL A 222 -10.81 2.14 11.16
C VAL A 222 -11.36 3.09 10.09
N PRO A 223 -10.48 3.69 9.27
CA PRO A 223 -10.87 4.67 8.25
C PRO A 223 -11.53 3.96 7.07
N ALA A 224 -12.84 3.70 7.19
CA ALA A 224 -13.67 3.17 6.13
C ALA A 224 -15.05 3.83 6.17
N LEU A 225 -15.63 4.06 5.00
CA LEU A 225 -16.98 4.63 4.86
C LEU A 225 -17.72 3.94 3.72
N ALA A 226 -19.03 3.82 3.87
CA ALA A 226 -19.89 3.28 2.84
C ALA A 226 -20.16 4.30 1.72
N CYS A 227 -20.17 3.82 0.47
CA CYS A 227 -20.65 4.53 -0.72
C CYS A 227 -21.75 3.72 -1.40
N GLU A 228 -22.64 4.40 -2.12
CA GLU A 228 -23.58 3.79 -3.06
C GLU A 228 -22.81 3.17 -4.23
N HIS A 229 -23.25 2.00 -4.69
CA HIS A 229 -22.66 1.29 -5.82
C HIS A 229 -23.76 0.66 -6.68
N PHE A 230 -23.67 0.88 -8.00
CA PHE A 230 -24.79 0.61 -8.91
C PHE A 230 -24.52 -0.53 -9.88
N TYR A 231 -25.57 -1.29 -10.17
CA TYR A 231 -25.65 -2.07 -11.40
C TYR A 231 -27.09 -2.28 -11.89
N LEU A 232 -27.24 -2.26 -13.21
CA LEU A 232 -28.47 -2.58 -13.91
C LEU A 232 -28.61 -4.09 -14.08
N LEU A 233 -29.80 -4.62 -13.83
CA LEU A 233 -30.19 -5.97 -14.22
C LEU A 233 -31.25 -5.91 -15.31
N THR A 234 -31.10 -6.72 -16.35
CA THR A 234 -32.10 -6.85 -17.42
C THR A 234 -32.85 -8.18 -17.35
N LYS A 235 -34.01 -8.23 -17.99
CA LYS A 235 -34.65 -9.50 -18.39
C LYS A 235 -33.84 -10.19 -19.51
N PRO A 236 -34.18 -11.42 -19.91
CA PRO A 236 -33.46 -12.11 -20.97
C PRO A 236 -33.36 -11.32 -22.28
N ILE A 237 -32.15 -11.29 -22.87
CA ILE A 237 -31.85 -10.59 -24.13
C ILE A 237 -31.44 -11.62 -25.18
N ALA A 238 -31.97 -11.49 -26.39
CA ALA A 238 -31.61 -12.37 -27.50
C ALA A 238 -30.10 -12.29 -27.81
N GLY A 239 -29.44 -13.45 -27.93
CA GLY A 239 -28.00 -13.54 -28.18
C GLY A 239 -27.14 -13.65 -26.91
N ILE A 240 -27.71 -13.46 -25.71
CA ILE A 240 -27.03 -13.81 -24.47
C ILE A 240 -27.13 -15.32 -24.23
N ALA A 241 -26.05 -16.03 -24.54
CA ALA A 241 -25.87 -17.42 -24.14
C ALA A 241 -25.33 -17.47 -22.71
N GLY A 242 -25.96 -18.25 -21.82
CA GLY A 242 -25.52 -18.31 -20.42
C GLY A 242 -24.04 -18.67 -20.27
N ASN A 243 -23.37 -18.03 -19.29
CA ASN A 243 -21.96 -18.16 -18.94
C ASN A 243 -20.99 -17.60 -20.00
N MET A 244 -21.17 -16.34 -20.37
CA MET A 244 -20.20 -15.59 -21.18
C MET A 244 -18.99 -15.18 -20.31
N PRO A 245 -17.82 -14.89 -20.91
CA PRO A 245 -16.72 -14.25 -20.19
C PRO A 245 -17.17 -12.92 -19.60
N THR A 246 -16.57 -12.40 -18.53
CA THR A 246 -16.89 -11.03 -18.07
C THR A 246 -16.29 -9.99 -19.00
N LEU A 247 -16.97 -8.88 -19.25
CA LEU A 247 -16.46 -7.74 -20.02
C LEU A 247 -16.25 -6.54 -19.11
N SER A 248 -15.12 -5.85 -19.23
CA SER A 248 -14.88 -4.56 -18.58
C SER A 248 -14.49 -3.51 -19.61
N ASP A 249 -15.20 -2.40 -19.61
CA ASP A 249 -14.87 -1.19 -20.36
C ASP A 249 -14.45 -0.11 -19.36
N HIS A 250 -13.17 -0.13 -18.99
CA HIS A 250 -12.63 0.75 -17.95
C HIS A 250 -12.68 2.22 -18.35
N ASP A 251 -12.56 2.52 -19.65
CA ASP A 251 -12.56 3.89 -20.16
C ASP A 251 -13.96 4.51 -20.14
N ASN A 252 -15.01 3.69 -20.18
CA ASN A 252 -16.40 4.10 -19.98
C ASN A 252 -16.96 3.74 -18.60
N HIS A 253 -16.11 3.31 -17.67
CA HIS A 253 -16.45 3.00 -16.28
C HIS A 253 -17.36 1.77 -16.05
N LEU A 254 -17.38 0.79 -16.95
CA LEU A 254 -18.34 -0.33 -16.92
C LEU A 254 -17.71 -1.69 -16.63
N TYR A 255 -18.49 -2.55 -15.97
CA TYR A 255 -18.30 -4.00 -15.95
C TYR A 255 -19.61 -4.73 -16.24
N ILE A 256 -19.51 -5.80 -17.02
CA ILE A 256 -20.64 -6.47 -17.64
C ILE A 256 -20.46 -7.98 -17.49
N ARG A 257 -21.55 -8.67 -17.17
CA ARG A 257 -21.64 -10.13 -17.30
C ARG A 257 -23.06 -10.56 -17.65
N ASP A 258 -23.23 -11.78 -18.14
CA ASP A 258 -24.56 -12.37 -18.25
C ASP A 258 -25.16 -12.65 -16.86
N ASP A 259 -26.47 -12.52 -16.74
CA ASP A 259 -27.26 -12.88 -15.57
C ASP A 259 -28.61 -13.44 -16.00
N SER A 260 -28.88 -14.72 -15.71
CA SER A 260 -30.20 -15.33 -15.95
C SER A 260 -30.72 -15.19 -17.39
N GLY A 261 -29.83 -15.21 -18.38
CA GLY A 261 -30.15 -14.99 -19.80
C GLY A 261 -30.27 -13.50 -20.22
N GLY A 262 -30.18 -12.58 -19.26
CA GLY A 262 -30.03 -11.14 -19.47
C GLY A 262 -28.61 -10.67 -19.11
N LEU A 263 -28.49 -9.41 -18.69
CA LEU A 263 -27.23 -8.77 -18.35
C LEU A 263 -27.26 -8.18 -16.95
N LEU A 264 -26.10 -8.25 -16.29
CA LEU A 264 -25.70 -7.35 -15.22
C LEU A 264 -24.73 -6.33 -15.82
N VAL A 265 -25.06 -5.04 -15.72
CA VAL A 265 -24.22 -3.93 -16.17
C VAL A 265 -23.98 -2.99 -15.00
N GLY A 266 -22.81 -3.08 -14.39
CA GLY A 266 -22.43 -2.21 -13.29
C GLY A 266 -21.37 -1.20 -13.67
N CYS A 267 -21.21 -0.20 -12.81
CA CYS A 267 -20.31 0.91 -13.06
C CYS A 267 -19.42 1.24 -11.85
N PHE A 268 -18.34 1.98 -12.10
CA PHE A 268 -17.58 2.70 -11.09
C PHE A 268 -17.50 4.17 -11.51
N GLU A 269 -18.51 4.93 -11.12
CA GLU A 269 -18.69 6.33 -11.51
C GLU A 269 -17.50 7.19 -11.06
N PRO A 270 -17.04 8.16 -11.89
CA PRO A 270 -15.87 9.00 -11.56
C PRO A 270 -15.94 9.66 -10.18
N MET A 271 -17.15 9.93 -9.69
CA MET A 271 -17.42 10.40 -8.34
C MET A 271 -18.69 9.71 -7.83
N GLY A 272 -18.54 8.74 -6.94
CA GLY A 272 -19.67 8.03 -6.34
C GLY A 272 -20.46 8.89 -5.34
N LYS A 273 -21.39 8.27 -4.63
CA LYS A 273 -22.16 8.95 -3.57
C LYS A 273 -21.81 8.37 -2.20
N PRO A 274 -21.29 9.19 -1.26
CA PRO A 274 -21.00 8.72 0.09
C PRO A 274 -22.29 8.53 0.86
N ILE A 275 -22.35 7.52 1.71
CA ILE A 275 -23.50 7.26 2.57
C ILE A 275 -23.22 7.87 3.95
N ALA A 276 -24.03 8.85 4.33
CA ALA A 276 -23.91 9.51 5.62
C ALA A 276 -24.16 8.53 6.78
N PRO A 277 -23.44 8.66 7.91
CA PRO A 277 -23.73 7.89 9.11
C PRO A 277 -25.19 8.01 9.55
N GLY A 278 -25.77 6.89 10.01
CA GLY A 278 -27.16 6.82 10.45
C GLY A 278 -28.17 6.45 9.35
N VAL A 279 -27.81 6.54 8.06
CA VAL A 279 -28.66 6.03 6.96
C VAL A 279 -28.76 4.51 7.03
N LEU A 280 -27.62 3.83 7.21
CA LEU A 280 -27.55 2.39 7.45
C LEU A 280 -27.58 2.14 8.95
N ASN A 281 -28.62 1.46 9.42
CA ASN A 281 -28.77 1.12 10.84
C ASN A 281 -28.54 -0.38 11.09
N GLU A 282 -28.63 -0.81 12.36
CA GLU A 282 -28.39 -2.20 12.77
C GLU A 282 -29.38 -3.22 12.17
N SER A 283 -30.58 -2.76 11.79
CA SER A 283 -31.61 -3.60 11.15
C SER A 283 -31.44 -3.75 9.64
N PHE A 284 -30.44 -3.10 9.04
CA PHE A 284 -30.13 -3.26 7.62
C PHE A 284 -29.56 -4.66 7.37
N GLU A 285 -30.39 -5.57 6.87
CA GLU A 285 -30.06 -6.93 6.45
C GLU A 285 -30.71 -7.23 5.08
N PHE A 286 -29.95 -7.82 4.15
CA PHE A 286 -30.41 -8.08 2.78
C PHE A 286 -31.06 -6.87 2.10
N GLY A 287 -30.65 -5.66 2.53
CA GLY A 287 -31.21 -4.40 2.12
C GLY A 287 -30.51 -3.83 0.89
N LEU A 288 -31.25 -3.01 0.15
CA LEU A 288 -30.74 -2.15 -0.92
C LEU A 288 -31.19 -0.72 -0.62
N LEU A 289 -30.46 0.24 -1.17
CA LEU A 289 -30.86 1.64 -1.19
C LEU A 289 -31.86 1.86 -2.33
N PRO A 290 -32.65 2.95 -2.29
CA PRO A 290 -33.53 3.31 -3.40
C PRO A 290 -32.75 3.43 -4.71
N GLU A 291 -33.40 3.08 -5.82
CA GLU A 291 -32.85 3.32 -7.15
C GLU A 291 -32.60 4.83 -7.35
N ASP A 292 -31.48 5.18 -7.99
CA ASP A 292 -31.13 6.56 -8.33
C ASP A 292 -30.78 6.65 -9.82
N TRP A 293 -31.82 6.83 -10.63
CA TRP A 293 -31.69 6.88 -12.09
C TRP A 293 -30.99 8.15 -12.57
N ASP A 294 -31.14 9.27 -11.86
CA ASP A 294 -30.51 10.54 -12.22
C ASP A 294 -28.99 10.45 -12.05
N HIS A 295 -28.51 9.77 -10.99
CA HIS A 295 -27.09 9.52 -10.83
C HIS A 295 -26.56 8.53 -11.87
N PHE A 296 -27.31 7.46 -12.14
CA PHE A 296 -26.89 6.38 -13.03
C PHE A 296 -26.97 6.73 -14.53
N GLU A 297 -27.78 7.72 -14.93
CA GLU A 297 -28.04 8.08 -16.33
C GLU A 297 -26.75 8.23 -17.19
N PRO A 298 -25.69 8.93 -16.76
CA PRO A 298 -24.45 9.03 -17.55
C PRO A 298 -23.80 7.66 -17.80
N MET A 299 -23.85 6.75 -16.83
CA MET A 299 -23.33 5.40 -16.97
C MET A 299 -24.23 4.55 -17.88
N MET A 300 -25.54 4.78 -17.85
CA MET A 300 -26.48 4.15 -18.78
C MET A 300 -26.19 4.56 -20.23
N MET A 301 -25.85 5.84 -20.49
CA MET A 301 -25.46 6.30 -21.82
C MET A 301 -24.18 5.60 -22.31
N ASN A 302 -23.19 5.46 -21.44
CA ASN A 302 -21.98 4.68 -21.71
C ASN A 302 -22.31 3.21 -21.99
N ALA A 303 -23.23 2.62 -21.23
CA ALA A 303 -23.66 1.24 -21.40
C ALA A 303 -24.38 1.01 -22.72
N LEU A 304 -25.27 1.92 -23.12
CA LEU A 304 -25.97 1.88 -24.42
C LEU A 304 -24.98 1.93 -25.59
N HIS A 305 -23.95 2.80 -25.51
CA HIS A 305 -22.88 2.84 -26.50
C HIS A 305 -22.15 1.50 -26.60
N ARG A 306 -21.73 0.92 -25.47
CA ARG A 306 -20.98 -0.34 -25.45
C ARG A 306 -21.84 -1.55 -25.81
N LEU A 307 -23.13 -1.53 -25.47
CA LEU A 307 -24.07 -2.62 -25.67
C LEU A 307 -25.39 -2.09 -26.27
N PRO A 308 -25.46 -1.91 -27.61
CA PRO A 308 -26.65 -1.39 -28.27
C PRO A 308 -27.93 -2.21 -28.02
N ALA A 309 -27.79 -3.49 -27.68
CA ALA A 309 -28.91 -4.34 -27.28
C ALA A 309 -29.70 -3.80 -26.07
N LEU A 310 -29.10 -2.93 -25.25
CA LEU A 310 -29.76 -2.29 -24.11
C LEU A 310 -30.83 -1.26 -24.53
N GLU A 311 -30.82 -0.74 -25.77
CA GLU A 311 -31.82 0.23 -26.27
C GLU A 311 -33.25 -0.32 -26.22
N THR A 312 -33.39 -1.64 -26.35
CA THR A 312 -34.69 -2.34 -26.36
C THR A 312 -34.82 -3.38 -25.25
N ALA A 313 -33.80 -3.51 -24.40
CA ALA A 313 -33.81 -4.47 -23.30
C ALA A 313 -34.80 -4.02 -22.22
N GLU A 314 -35.60 -4.96 -21.71
CA GLU A 314 -36.42 -4.70 -20.54
C GLU A 314 -35.56 -4.70 -19.27
N VAL A 315 -35.53 -3.57 -18.58
CA VAL A 315 -34.90 -3.46 -17.26
C VAL A 315 -35.71 -4.27 -16.24
N LYS A 316 -35.01 -5.07 -15.44
CA LYS A 316 -35.57 -5.77 -14.28
C LYS A 316 -35.52 -4.88 -13.04
N MET A 317 -34.36 -4.26 -12.78
CA MET A 317 -34.15 -3.31 -11.68
C MET A 317 -32.81 -2.56 -11.86
N LEU A 318 -32.71 -1.39 -11.25
CA LEU A 318 -31.43 -0.73 -10.96
C LEU A 318 -31.07 -1.01 -9.51
N LEU A 319 -30.04 -1.82 -9.28
CA LEU A 319 -29.59 -2.10 -7.92
C LEU A 319 -28.69 -0.97 -7.43
N ASN A 320 -28.98 -0.46 -6.24
CA ASN A 320 -28.13 0.45 -5.47
C ASN A 320 -27.76 -0.22 -4.14
N GLY A 321 -26.51 -0.69 -4.03
CA GLY A 321 -26.00 -1.40 -2.86
C GLY A 321 -24.94 -0.58 -2.13
N PRO A 322 -24.90 -0.59 -0.78
CA PRO A 322 -23.82 0.03 -0.04
C PRO A 322 -22.53 -0.81 -0.15
N GLU A 323 -21.38 -0.18 -0.35
CA GLU A 323 -20.06 -0.81 -0.33
C GLU A 323 -19.08 0.02 0.50
N SER A 324 -18.17 -0.63 1.25
CA SER A 324 -17.19 0.07 2.09
C SER A 324 -15.90 0.39 1.35
N PHE A 325 -15.46 1.64 1.43
CA PHE A 325 -14.22 2.12 0.84
C PHE A 325 -13.26 2.70 1.89
N THR A 326 -11.97 2.47 1.67
CA THR A 326 -10.87 3.04 2.46
C THR A 326 -10.26 4.25 1.74
N PRO A 327 -9.50 5.13 2.42
CA PRO A 327 -8.91 6.33 1.83
C PRO A 327 -7.98 6.13 0.63
N ASP A 328 -7.47 4.92 0.41
CA ASP A 328 -6.50 4.57 -0.65
C ASP A 328 -6.98 3.50 -1.62
N GLY A 329 -8.21 2.98 -1.46
CA GLY A 329 -8.75 1.93 -2.32
C GLY A 329 -8.20 0.52 -2.07
N THR A 330 -7.41 0.31 -1.01
CA THR A 330 -6.91 -1.01 -0.58
C THR A 330 -7.56 -1.44 0.73
N PHE A 331 -7.84 -2.72 0.91
CA PHE A 331 -8.47 -3.22 2.14
C PHE A 331 -7.53 -3.17 3.36
N MET A 332 -8.08 -3.41 4.55
CA MET A 332 -7.31 -3.47 5.80
C MET A 332 -7.22 -4.91 6.32
N LEU A 333 -5.98 -5.37 6.55
CA LEU A 333 -5.64 -6.64 7.15
C LEU A 333 -4.63 -6.47 8.27
N GLY A 334 -4.84 -7.19 9.37
CA GLY A 334 -3.86 -7.34 10.45
C GLY A 334 -4.27 -6.64 11.74
N GLU A 335 -3.42 -6.77 12.76
CA GLU A 335 -3.67 -6.21 14.09
C GLU A 335 -3.73 -4.67 14.03
N THR A 336 -4.47 -4.01 14.94
CA THR A 336 -4.46 -2.55 15.07
C THR A 336 -3.17 -2.04 15.75
N ALA A 337 -2.95 -0.73 15.76
CA ALA A 337 -1.82 -0.13 16.50
C ALA A 337 -2.19 0.14 17.97
N GLU A 338 -3.46 0.45 18.19
CA GLU A 338 -4.05 0.98 19.41
C GLU A 338 -4.40 -0.13 20.41
N THR A 339 -4.94 -1.24 19.91
CA THR A 339 -5.52 -2.29 20.75
C THR A 339 -5.00 -3.67 20.36
N ARG A 340 -4.20 -4.25 21.26
CA ARG A 340 -3.60 -5.58 21.08
C ARG A 340 -4.68 -6.66 21.07
N GLY A 341 -4.59 -7.60 20.14
CA GLY A 341 -5.58 -8.65 19.94
C GLY A 341 -6.77 -8.25 19.06
N LEU A 342 -6.87 -6.99 18.62
CA LEU A 342 -7.89 -6.57 17.64
C LEU A 342 -7.30 -6.57 16.23
N PHE A 343 -7.86 -7.39 15.35
CA PHE A 343 -7.43 -7.56 13.97
C PHE A 343 -8.51 -7.08 13.01
N LEU A 344 -8.13 -6.31 11.99
CA LEU A 344 -9.05 -5.80 10.98
C LEU A 344 -9.07 -6.73 9.76
N GLY A 345 -10.26 -6.98 9.24
CA GLY A 345 -10.52 -7.68 7.98
C GLY A 345 -11.65 -7.02 7.21
N CYS A 346 -11.47 -5.75 6.83
CA CYS A 346 -12.56 -4.89 6.37
C CYS A 346 -12.12 -3.85 5.32
N GLY A 347 -13.08 -3.03 4.87
CA GLY A 347 -12.83 -2.01 3.84
C GLY A 347 -12.53 -2.63 2.48
N MET A 348 -13.35 -3.58 2.02
CA MET A 348 -12.98 -4.43 0.88
C MET A 348 -13.03 -3.74 -0.50
N ASN A 349 -13.38 -2.45 -0.59
CA ASN A 349 -13.33 -1.63 -1.81
C ASN A 349 -13.92 -2.33 -3.04
N SER A 350 -15.10 -2.93 -2.88
CA SER A 350 -15.81 -3.70 -3.93
C SER A 350 -15.06 -4.89 -4.54
N VAL A 351 -13.98 -5.37 -3.91
CA VAL A 351 -13.21 -6.56 -4.34
C VAL A 351 -13.25 -7.71 -3.33
N GLY A 352 -14.22 -7.68 -2.41
CA GLY A 352 -14.33 -8.64 -1.30
C GLY A 352 -14.42 -10.10 -1.74
N MET A 353 -15.19 -10.40 -2.80
CA MET A 353 -15.29 -11.78 -3.30
C MET A 353 -14.00 -12.26 -3.96
N ALA A 354 -13.34 -11.42 -4.77
CA ALA A 354 -12.09 -11.79 -5.43
C ALA A 354 -10.96 -12.03 -4.41
N SER A 355 -10.88 -11.21 -3.37
CA SER A 355 -9.80 -11.27 -2.37
C SER A 355 -10.12 -12.14 -1.16
N GLY A 356 -11.40 -12.43 -0.86
CA GLY A 356 -11.84 -12.96 0.42
C GLY A 356 -11.22 -14.29 0.85
N GLY A 357 -10.97 -15.21 -0.08
CA GLY A 357 -10.28 -16.46 0.20
C GLY A 357 -8.87 -16.23 0.76
N GLY A 358 -8.00 -15.56 -0.01
CA GLY A 358 -6.62 -15.28 0.39
C GLY A 358 -6.50 -14.22 1.50
N ALA A 359 -7.40 -13.25 1.56
CA ALA A 359 -7.42 -12.23 2.62
C ALA A 359 -7.79 -12.85 3.97
N GLY A 360 -8.83 -13.70 4.02
CA GLY A 360 -9.19 -14.44 5.24
C GLY A 360 -8.10 -15.43 5.69
N MET A 361 -7.40 -16.07 4.74
CA MET A 361 -6.23 -16.90 5.04
C MET A 361 -5.12 -16.09 5.71
N ASN A 362 -4.74 -14.94 5.14
CA ASN A 362 -3.70 -14.09 5.70
C ASN A 362 -4.09 -13.48 7.04
N LEU A 363 -5.37 -13.15 7.24
CA LEU A 363 -5.85 -12.65 8.52
C LEU A 363 -5.76 -13.73 9.62
N ALA A 364 -6.21 -14.95 9.32
CA ALA A 364 -6.07 -16.08 10.23
C ALA A 364 -4.59 -16.38 10.56
N HIS A 365 -3.73 -16.33 9.53
CA HIS A 365 -2.28 -16.48 9.73
C HIS A 365 -1.71 -15.37 10.64
N CYS A 366 -2.14 -14.13 10.45
CA CYS A 366 -1.73 -12.99 11.28
C CYS A 366 -2.19 -13.14 12.73
N ILE A 367 -3.40 -13.63 12.97
CA ILE A 367 -3.92 -13.88 14.32
C ILE A 367 -3.08 -14.94 15.06
N VAL A 368 -2.73 -16.03 14.36
CA VAL A 368 -2.02 -17.17 14.97
C VAL A 368 -0.52 -16.93 15.10
N HIS A 369 0.10 -16.32 14.10
CA HIS A 369 1.56 -16.19 13.99
C HIS A 369 2.08 -14.76 14.24
N GLY A 370 1.19 -13.77 14.39
CA GLY A 370 1.56 -12.37 14.58
C GLY A 370 1.95 -11.63 13.29
N HIS A 371 1.94 -12.30 12.14
CA HIS A 371 2.27 -11.72 10.83
C HIS A 371 1.50 -12.41 9.69
N THR A 372 1.33 -11.75 8.55
CA THR A 372 0.74 -12.35 7.33
C THR A 372 1.69 -13.40 6.72
N ALA A 373 1.19 -14.27 5.83
CA ALA A 373 2.00 -15.37 5.29
C ALA A 373 3.14 -14.89 4.36
N TYR A 374 3.04 -13.66 3.86
CA TYR A 374 4.00 -12.92 3.04
C TYR A 374 3.70 -11.42 3.19
N ASP A 375 4.55 -10.55 2.64
CA ASP A 375 4.39 -9.11 2.76
C ASP A 375 3.05 -8.63 2.17
N LEU A 376 2.27 -7.97 3.01
CA LEU A 376 1.02 -7.31 2.66
C LEU A 376 0.99 -5.92 3.30
N SER A 377 2.15 -5.24 3.32
CA SER A 377 2.30 -3.93 3.94
C SER A 377 1.35 -2.87 3.35
N GLU A 378 1.03 -2.98 2.07
CA GLU A 378 0.03 -2.15 1.37
C GLU A 378 -1.41 -2.35 1.89
N ALA A 379 -1.70 -3.48 2.55
CA ALA A 379 -2.98 -3.76 3.18
C ALA A 379 -2.93 -3.67 4.72
N ASP A 380 -1.78 -3.35 5.33
CA ASP A 380 -1.62 -3.29 6.78
C ASP A 380 -2.63 -2.32 7.40
N ALA A 381 -3.32 -2.75 8.46
CA ALA A 381 -4.27 -1.95 9.24
C ALA A 381 -3.65 -0.66 9.83
N LYS A 382 -2.32 -0.61 10.02
CA LYS A 382 -1.59 0.51 10.62
C LYS A 382 -1.07 1.54 9.61
N ARG A 383 -1.31 1.33 8.31
CA ARG A 383 -0.72 2.16 7.23
C ARG A 383 -1.34 3.55 7.06
N PHE A 384 -2.45 3.83 7.73
CA PHE A 384 -3.14 5.11 7.61
C PHE A 384 -2.69 6.10 8.67
N ALA A 385 -2.62 7.37 8.28
CA ALA A 385 -2.44 8.47 9.21
C ALA A 385 -3.70 8.65 10.05
N PRO A 386 -3.60 8.98 11.36
CA PRO A 386 -4.77 9.21 12.21
C PRO A 386 -5.79 10.21 11.64
N VAL A 387 -5.30 11.25 10.95
CA VAL A 387 -6.15 12.27 10.30
C VAL A 387 -7.09 11.73 9.23
N PHE A 388 -6.84 10.52 8.70
CA PHE A 388 -7.74 9.88 7.73
C PHE A 388 -8.97 9.24 8.37
N ASN A 389 -8.96 9.02 9.69
CA ASN A 389 -10.11 8.49 10.44
C ASN A 389 -11.11 9.59 10.85
N SER A 390 -11.17 10.69 10.09
CA SER A 390 -12.17 11.75 10.24
C SER A 390 -13.37 11.48 9.33
N LEU A 391 -14.59 11.73 9.81
CA LEU A 391 -15.78 11.60 8.99
C LEU A 391 -15.76 12.55 7.79
N ASP A 392 -15.35 13.80 7.98
CA ASP A 392 -15.26 14.79 6.89
C ASP A 392 -14.27 14.35 5.81
N HIS A 393 -13.14 13.77 6.23
CA HIS A 393 -12.17 13.18 5.31
C HIS A 393 -12.79 12.04 4.50
N LEU A 394 -13.41 11.08 5.18
CA LEU A 394 -13.98 9.90 4.54
C LEU A 394 -15.16 10.25 3.61
N MET A 395 -16.04 11.15 4.03
CA MET A 395 -17.18 11.62 3.22
C MET A 395 -16.72 12.30 1.94
N ALA A 396 -15.58 13.01 1.97
CA ALA A 396 -14.99 13.62 0.80
C ALA A 396 -14.19 12.62 -0.07
N ARG A 397 -13.46 11.68 0.55
CA ARG A 397 -12.49 10.81 -0.14
C ARG A 397 -13.10 9.53 -0.71
N ALA A 398 -14.00 8.87 0.01
CA ALA A 398 -14.55 7.58 -0.41
C ALA A 398 -15.24 7.62 -1.80
N PRO A 399 -16.00 8.69 -2.16
CA PRO A 399 -16.56 8.86 -3.50
C PRO A 399 -15.54 8.89 -4.63
N GLU A 400 -14.41 9.57 -4.41
CA GLU A 400 -13.33 9.64 -5.39
C GLU A 400 -12.66 8.26 -5.53
N ILE A 401 -12.43 7.57 -4.40
CA ILE A 401 -11.80 6.25 -4.43
C ILE A 401 -12.64 5.23 -5.20
N LEU A 402 -13.97 5.26 -5.05
CA LEU A 402 -14.86 4.44 -5.87
C LEU A 402 -14.59 4.66 -7.36
N GLY A 403 -14.54 5.93 -7.79
CA GLY A 403 -14.27 6.27 -9.20
C GLY A 403 -12.88 5.89 -9.68
N THR A 404 -11.90 5.82 -8.78
CA THR A 404 -10.53 5.44 -9.16
C THR A 404 -10.36 3.97 -9.52
N HIS A 405 -11.37 3.12 -9.26
CA HIS A 405 -11.27 1.67 -9.45
C HIS A 405 -10.88 1.27 -10.89
N TYR A 406 -11.31 2.05 -11.90
CA TYR A 406 -11.00 1.83 -13.32
C TYR A 406 -10.07 2.88 -13.94
N ASP A 407 -9.49 3.75 -13.13
CA ASP A 407 -8.54 4.74 -13.66
C ASP A 407 -7.27 4.08 -14.21
N ILE A 408 -6.64 4.77 -15.15
CA ILE A 408 -5.26 4.46 -15.54
C ILE A 408 -4.33 4.91 -14.41
N ALA A 409 -3.49 3.99 -13.95
CA ALA A 409 -2.46 4.25 -12.94
C ALA A 409 -1.26 5.00 -13.56
N TYR A 410 -1.43 6.29 -13.84
CA TYR A 410 -0.36 7.15 -14.33
C TYR A 410 0.67 7.47 -13.23
N PRO A 411 1.97 7.59 -13.59
CA PRO A 411 2.98 8.07 -12.65
C PRO A 411 2.68 9.49 -12.17
N GLY A 412 2.95 9.77 -10.89
CA GLY A 412 2.75 11.09 -10.30
C GLY A 412 1.28 11.50 -10.09
N LYS A 413 0.30 10.66 -10.45
CA LYS A 413 -1.12 10.93 -10.18
C LYS A 413 -1.37 11.19 -8.70
N GLN A 414 -2.18 12.20 -8.40
CA GLN A 414 -2.61 12.56 -7.05
C GLN A 414 -4.13 12.54 -6.96
N LEU A 415 -4.64 12.24 -5.77
CA LEU A 415 -6.06 12.34 -5.46
C LEU A 415 -6.43 13.82 -5.26
N LYS A 416 -7.66 14.16 -5.63
CA LYS A 416 -8.17 15.54 -5.76
C LYS A 416 -8.91 15.99 -4.51
N THR A 417 -9.61 15.09 -3.83
CA THR A 417 -10.42 15.39 -2.64
C THR A 417 -9.60 15.28 -1.36
N ALA A 418 -10.11 15.78 -0.22
CA ALA A 418 -9.47 15.65 1.10
C ALA A 418 -7.95 15.98 1.11
N ARG A 419 -7.59 17.11 0.50
CA ARG A 419 -6.23 17.66 0.45
C ARG A 419 -5.98 18.66 1.58
N ASN A 420 -4.73 19.05 1.78
CA ASN A 420 -4.30 20.03 2.80
C ASN A 420 -4.66 19.61 4.24
N LEU A 421 -4.55 18.32 4.55
CA LEU A 421 -4.84 17.77 5.88
C LEU A 421 -3.74 18.11 6.88
N ARG A 422 -2.49 18.14 6.42
CA ARG A 422 -1.31 18.55 7.20
C ARG A 422 -0.40 19.40 6.31
N ALA A 423 -0.14 20.63 6.74
CA ALA A 423 0.77 21.54 6.04
C ALA A 423 2.20 21.36 6.55
N LEU A 424 3.18 21.45 5.65
CA LEU A 424 4.59 21.54 6.04
C LEU A 424 4.87 22.85 6.80
N PRO A 425 5.92 22.89 7.65
CA PRO A 425 6.41 24.13 8.24
C PRO A 425 6.76 25.23 7.23
N LEU A 426 7.04 24.85 5.97
CA LEU A 426 7.40 25.73 4.85
C LEU A 426 6.35 25.72 3.72
N ASP A 427 5.10 25.30 3.99
CA ASP A 427 4.06 25.18 2.96
C ASP A 427 3.84 26.49 2.18
N ALA A 428 3.78 27.63 2.89
CA ALA A 428 3.58 28.94 2.28
C ALA A 428 4.76 29.34 1.38
N GLU A 429 5.99 29.16 1.85
CA GLU A 429 7.22 29.46 1.13
C GLU A 429 7.35 28.58 -0.13
N TYR A 430 7.03 27.30 -0.03
CA TYR A 430 7.11 26.38 -1.16
C TYR A 430 6.05 26.67 -2.22
N ARG A 431 4.81 26.98 -1.82
CA ARG A 431 3.78 27.42 -2.78
C ARG A 431 4.19 28.72 -3.46
N ALA A 432 4.75 29.68 -2.72
CA ALA A 432 5.28 30.93 -3.29
C ALA A 432 6.45 30.68 -4.26
N ALA A 433 7.27 29.65 -4.01
CA ALA A 433 8.34 29.20 -4.90
C ALA A 433 7.85 28.35 -6.09
N GLY A 434 6.53 28.26 -6.32
CA GLY A 434 5.95 27.54 -7.46
C GLY A 434 6.04 26.02 -7.33
N ALA A 435 5.94 25.48 -6.11
CA ALA A 435 5.88 24.05 -5.89
C ALA A 435 4.63 23.41 -6.50
N HIS A 436 4.79 22.26 -7.15
CA HIS A 436 3.71 21.33 -7.41
C HIS A 436 3.57 20.40 -6.19
N MET A 437 2.47 20.53 -5.44
CA MET A 437 2.26 19.81 -4.18
C MET A 437 1.54 18.48 -4.41
N GLY A 438 2.06 17.40 -3.81
CA GLY A 438 1.42 16.10 -3.66
C GLY A 438 1.12 15.77 -2.20
N GLN A 439 0.26 14.79 -1.95
CA GLN A 439 -0.10 14.35 -0.59
C GLN A 439 0.52 12.99 -0.27
N VAL A 440 1.23 12.89 0.85
CA VAL A 440 1.74 11.61 1.39
C VAL A 440 1.44 11.54 2.88
N TYR A 441 0.69 10.52 3.31
CA TYR A 441 0.34 10.32 4.73
C TYR A 441 -0.28 11.57 5.40
N GLY A 442 -1.12 12.29 4.65
CA GLY A 442 -1.77 13.54 5.05
C GLY A 442 -0.96 14.82 4.84
N TRP A 443 0.36 14.73 4.64
CA TRP A 443 1.23 15.88 4.42
C TRP A 443 1.19 16.36 2.97
N GLU A 444 1.03 17.67 2.77
CA GLU A 444 1.28 18.33 1.48
C GLU A 444 2.77 18.56 1.27
N ARG A 445 3.36 17.96 0.23
CA ARG A 445 4.80 17.94 -0.03
C ARG A 445 5.13 18.40 -1.46
N PRO A 446 6.18 19.20 -1.67
CA PRO A 446 6.65 19.52 -3.01
C PRO A 446 7.12 18.26 -3.76
N LEU A 447 6.44 17.91 -4.84
CA LEU A 447 6.91 16.87 -5.76
C LEU A 447 8.07 17.40 -6.62
N TYR A 448 7.93 18.64 -7.09
CA TYR A 448 8.92 19.44 -7.80
C TYR A 448 8.57 20.94 -7.72
N PHE A 449 9.48 21.82 -8.13
CA PHE A 449 9.40 23.28 -8.13
C PHE A 449 9.43 23.87 -9.55
N GLY A 450 9.01 25.13 -9.68
CA GLY A 450 8.94 25.82 -10.97
C GLY A 450 7.77 25.34 -11.85
N LYS A 451 6.66 24.90 -11.23
CA LYS A 451 5.45 24.50 -11.96
C LYS A 451 4.89 25.69 -12.75
N THR A 452 4.79 25.55 -14.07
CA THR A 452 4.17 26.54 -14.96
C THR A 452 2.71 26.22 -15.30
N SER A 453 2.36 24.94 -15.36
CA SER A 453 1.00 24.43 -15.56
C SER A 453 0.79 23.12 -14.80
N GLU A 454 -0.46 22.68 -14.65
CA GLU A 454 -0.71 21.33 -14.14
C GLU A 454 -0.18 20.28 -15.13
N PRO A 455 0.53 19.25 -14.65
CA PRO A 455 1.08 18.22 -15.52
C PRO A 455 -0.03 17.31 -16.05
N THR A 456 0.04 16.97 -17.33
CA THR A 456 -0.88 16.01 -17.94
C THR A 456 -0.42 14.59 -17.63
N PRO A 457 -1.28 13.70 -17.10
CA PRO A 457 -0.94 12.30 -16.91
C PRO A 457 -0.55 11.62 -18.23
N ARG A 458 0.59 10.93 -18.25
CA ARG A 458 1.11 10.22 -19.45
C ARG A 458 2.11 9.12 -19.05
N PHE A 459 2.40 8.19 -19.96
CA PHE A 459 3.41 7.13 -19.74
C PHE A 459 4.79 7.47 -20.31
N GLU A 460 4.85 8.41 -21.23
CA GLU A 460 6.09 8.94 -21.81
C GLU A 460 6.81 9.88 -20.83
N ARG A 461 7.86 10.54 -21.31
CA ARG A 461 8.61 11.54 -20.55
C ARG A 461 7.65 12.56 -19.92
N PRO A 462 7.65 12.71 -18.59
CA PRO A 462 6.66 13.54 -17.91
C PRO A 462 6.92 15.04 -18.10
N ASP A 463 5.87 15.85 -17.95
CA ASP A 463 5.93 17.30 -18.14
C ASP A 463 6.93 17.99 -17.17
N TRP A 464 7.17 17.41 -15.99
CA TRP A 464 8.13 17.90 -14.99
C TRP A 464 9.59 17.51 -15.25
N PHE A 465 9.90 16.84 -16.36
CA PHE A 465 11.25 16.30 -16.62
C PHE A 465 12.35 17.36 -16.51
N THR A 466 12.13 18.54 -17.10
CA THR A 466 13.10 19.65 -17.08
C THR A 466 13.21 20.28 -15.69
N ASN A 467 12.09 20.42 -14.97
CA ASN A 467 12.07 20.95 -13.60
C ASN A 467 12.90 20.08 -12.67
N VAL A 468 12.65 18.77 -12.66
CA VAL A 468 13.39 17.82 -11.82
C VAL A 468 14.86 17.79 -12.20
N GLY A 469 15.18 17.85 -13.50
CA GLY A 469 16.58 17.95 -13.95
C GLY A 469 17.29 19.21 -13.45
N ALA A 470 16.61 20.35 -13.38
CA ALA A 470 17.15 21.59 -12.83
C ALA A 470 17.40 21.48 -11.31
N GLU A 471 16.51 20.84 -10.57
CA GLU A 471 16.67 20.57 -9.13
C GLU A 471 17.85 19.64 -8.84
N VAL A 472 17.96 18.52 -9.58
CA VAL A 472 19.10 17.60 -9.45
C VAL A 472 20.41 18.32 -9.79
N ARG A 473 20.42 19.15 -10.83
CA ARG A 473 21.58 19.98 -11.18
C ARG A 473 21.93 20.96 -10.07
N ALA A 474 20.95 21.62 -9.46
CA ALA A 474 21.18 22.54 -8.34
C ALA A 474 21.82 21.82 -7.14
N ALA A 475 21.34 20.63 -6.79
CA ALA A 475 21.93 19.80 -5.74
C ALA A 475 23.36 19.34 -6.10
N HIS A 476 23.59 19.01 -7.37
CA HIS A 476 24.86 18.45 -7.84
C HIS A 476 25.98 19.49 -8.04
N GLU A 477 25.64 20.65 -8.59
CA GLU A 477 26.60 21.71 -8.96
C GLU A 477 26.68 22.83 -7.91
N LYS A 478 25.67 22.98 -7.04
CA LYS A 478 25.58 24.05 -6.03
C LYS A 478 25.16 23.50 -4.66
N ALA A 479 23.97 23.87 -4.19
CA ALA A 479 23.32 23.32 -3.00
C ALA A 479 21.80 23.39 -3.17
N ALA A 480 21.12 22.34 -2.73
CA ALA A 480 19.67 22.26 -2.69
C ALA A 480 19.15 21.97 -1.28
N ILE A 481 17.91 22.36 -1.02
CA ILE A 481 17.18 22.08 0.23
C ILE A 481 16.10 21.03 -0.07
N PHE A 482 16.21 19.87 0.57
CA PHE A 482 15.17 18.83 0.56
C PHE A 482 14.42 18.82 1.89
N ASP A 483 13.09 18.92 1.85
CA ASP A 483 12.28 18.89 3.08
C ASP A 483 11.97 17.44 3.52
N ALA A 484 12.59 17.05 4.63
CA ALA A 484 12.38 15.77 5.31
C ALA A 484 11.54 15.92 6.59
N SER A 485 10.93 17.09 6.83
CA SER A 485 10.05 17.35 7.98
C SER A 485 8.92 16.33 8.13
N PRO A 486 8.36 15.70 7.07
CA PRO A 486 7.36 14.64 7.23
C PRO A 486 7.88 13.29 7.72
N PHE A 487 9.19 13.08 7.84
CA PHE A 487 9.71 11.83 8.41
C PHE A 487 9.27 11.71 9.88
N GLY A 488 8.87 10.51 10.27
CA GLY A 488 8.48 10.22 11.64
C GLY A 488 9.65 10.44 12.58
N LYS A 489 9.43 11.10 13.71
CA LYS A 489 10.48 11.38 14.71
C LYS A 489 10.04 10.81 16.05
N ILE A 490 10.82 9.88 16.57
CA ILE A 490 10.51 9.19 17.82
C ILE A 490 11.62 9.47 18.82
N GLU A 491 11.28 10.15 19.91
CA GLU A 491 12.17 10.27 21.06
C GLU A 491 12.15 8.97 21.87
N VAL A 492 13.32 8.47 22.21
CA VAL A 492 13.53 7.34 23.12
C VAL A 492 14.40 7.84 24.26
N GLU A 493 13.77 8.06 25.42
CA GLU A 493 14.39 8.70 26.58
C GLU A 493 14.30 7.78 27.80
N GLY A 494 15.37 7.66 28.58
CA GLY A 494 15.38 6.88 29.82
C GLY A 494 16.65 6.06 30.00
N LYS A 495 16.91 5.64 31.24
CA LYS A 495 18.17 4.97 31.64
C LYS A 495 18.44 3.69 30.85
N ASP A 496 17.38 3.05 30.34
CA ASP A 496 17.47 1.80 29.60
C ASP A 496 17.40 2.00 28.07
N ALA A 497 17.42 3.24 27.56
CA ALA A 497 17.26 3.53 26.13
C ALA A 497 18.30 2.83 25.26
N GLU A 498 19.58 2.79 25.68
CA GLU A 498 20.61 2.05 24.95
C GLU A 498 20.30 0.55 24.93
N ALA A 499 19.98 -0.05 26.09
CA ALA A 499 19.71 -1.48 26.20
C ALA A 499 18.49 -1.91 25.37
N PHE A 500 17.42 -1.13 25.45
CA PHE A 500 16.21 -1.31 24.64
C PHE A 500 16.52 -1.25 23.15
N LEU A 501 17.19 -0.19 22.68
CA LEU A 501 17.52 -0.03 21.27
C LEU A 501 18.53 -1.08 20.79
N MET A 502 19.44 -1.54 21.65
CA MET A 502 20.31 -2.68 21.34
C MET A 502 19.51 -3.97 21.12
N ARG A 503 18.34 -4.14 21.74
CA ARG A 503 17.45 -5.30 21.52
C ARG A 503 16.61 -5.17 20.25
N VAL A 504 15.95 -4.03 20.03
CA VAL A 504 14.96 -3.87 18.94
C VAL A 504 15.59 -3.47 17.59
N CYS A 505 16.74 -2.80 17.60
CA CYS A 505 17.45 -2.41 16.39
C CYS A 505 18.65 -3.34 16.13
N ALA A 506 18.87 -3.66 14.86
CA ALA A 506 19.90 -4.58 14.42
C ALA A 506 21.32 -3.96 14.38
N GLY A 507 21.43 -2.63 14.26
CA GLY A 507 22.68 -1.87 14.14
C GLY A 507 23.29 -1.47 15.49
N HIS A 508 24.53 -0.97 15.52
CA HIS A 508 25.25 -0.63 16.76
C HIS A 508 24.68 0.62 17.48
N MET A 509 23.66 0.45 18.33
CA MET A 509 23.01 1.54 19.06
C MET A 509 23.84 2.12 20.21
N ASN A 510 24.82 1.37 20.72
CA ASN A 510 25.72 1.78 21.80
C ASN A 510 26.89 2.67 21.36
N ARG A 511 26.85 3.26 20.16
CA ARG A 511 27.86 4.26 19.73
C ARG A 511 27.79 5.48 20.65
N LYS A 512 28.92 6.19 20.80
CA LYS A 512 28.99 7.38 21.68
C LYS A 512 27.98 8.45 21.28
N PRO A 513 27.44 9.25 22.23
CA PRO A 513 26.66 10.45 21.91
C PRO A 513 27.31 11.31 20.83
N GLY A 514 26.48 11.96 20.01
CA GLY A 514 26.93 12.60 18.77
C GLY A 514 26.98 11.67 17.56
N SER A 515 26.59 10.40 17.68
CA SER A 515 26.54 9.46 16.56
C SER A 515 25.20 9.50 15.83
N VAL A 516 25.27 9.31 14.52
CA VAL A 516 24.17 8.92 13.64
C VAL A 516 24.35 7.44 13.31
N ILE A 517 23.27 6.67 13.27
CA ILE A 517 23.30 5.22 13.04
C ILE A 517 22.15 4.86 12.09
N TYR A 518 22.48 4.37 10.90
CA TYR A 518 21.50 3.68 10.05
C TYR A 518 21.33 2.26 10.57
N THR A 519 20.08 1.83 10.76
CA THR A 519 19.75 0.51 11.32
C THR A 519 18.41 -0.01 10.79
N ALA A 520 18.24 -1.32 10.84
CA ALA A 520 16.96 -1.98 10.65
C ALA A 520 16.28 -2.29 11.99
N MET A 521 14.95 -2.29 12.01
CA MET A 521 14.13 -3.04 12.95
C MET A 521 13.63 -4.30 12.23
N LEU A 522 13.85 -5.46 12.83
CA LEU A 522 13.55 -6.75 12.22
C LEU A 522 12.56 -7.54 13.06
N ASN A 523 11.82 -8.44 12.43
CA ASN A 523 11.07 -9.49 13.11
C ASN A 523 11.95 -10.71 13.41
N ASP A 524 11.35 -11.71 14.06
CA ASP A 524 11.95 -13.00 14.39
C ASP A 524 12.42 -13.81 13.18
N ARG A 525 11.79 -13.62 12.01
CA ARG A 525 12.22 -14.18 10.71
C ARG A 525 13.45 -13.46 10.13
N GLY A 526 13.93 -12.39 10.77
CA GLY A 526 15.08 -11.61 10.33
C GLY A 526 14.79 -10.72 9.12
N THR A 527 13.52 -10.48 8.80
CA THR A 527 13.07 -9.58 7.73
C THR A 527 12.67 -8.20 8.27
N PHE A 528 12.54 -7.20 7.39
CA PHE A 528 12.29 -5.83 7.81
C PHE A 528 10.88 -5.62 8.37
N GLU A 529 10.82 -5.03 9.57
CA GLU A 529 9.65 -4.29 10.03
C GLU A 529 9.76 -2.81 9.63
N SER A 530 10.99 -2.28 9.67
CA SER A 530 11.31 -0.92 9.24
C SER A 530 12.81 -0.74 9.06
N ASP A 531 13.21 0.33 8.36
CA ASP A 531 14.56 0.89 8.39
C ASP A 531 14.52 2.35 8.84
N LEU A 532 15.54 2.76 9.59
CA LEU A 532 15.55 4.08 10.20
C LEU A 532 16.97 4.61 10.44
N THR A 533 17.04 5.90 10.70
CA THR A 533 18.26 6.55 11.18
C THR A 533 18.07 6.99 12.62
N ALA A 534 18.99 6.63 13.50
CA ALA A 534 19.01 7.06 14.90
C ALA A 534 20.10 8.09 15.16
N GLN A 535 19.75 9.16 15.86
CA GLN A 535 20.70 10.13 16.41
C GLN A 535 20.79 9.93 17.93
N ARG A 536 21.98 9.55 18.44
CA ARG A 536 22.21 9.48 19.89
C ARG A 536 22.53 10.87 20.41
N LEU A 537 21.57 11.49 21.09
CA LEU A 537 21.60 12.89 21.52
C LEU A 537 22.32 13.06 22.85
N GLY A 538 22.19 12.07 23.74
CA GLY A 538 22.86 11.97 25.03
C GLY A 538 23.07 10.51 25.46
N PRO A 539 23.52 10.26 26.70
CA PRO A 539 23.66 8.90 27.22
C PRO A 539 22.35 8.11 27.16
N ASP A 540 21.25 8.76 27.54
CA ASP A 540 19.94 8.16 27.77
C ASP A 540 18.86 8.75 26.83
N HIS A 541 19.27 9.33 25.71
CA HIS A 541 18.38 10.02 24.77
C HIS A 541 18.77 9.76 23.32
N TYR A 542 17.84 9.19 22.58
CA TYR A 542 17.92 8.96 21.14
C TYR A 542 16.73 9.59 20.44
N ARG A 543 16.96 10.08 19.23
CA ARG A 543 15.89 10.41 18.28
C ARG A 543 15.97 9.51 17.07
N LEU A 544 14.91 8.77 16.80
CA LEU A 544 14.79 7.92 15.62
C LEU A 544 14.06 8.69 14.52
N PHE A 545 14.53 8.55 13.28
CA PHE A 545 13.93 9.11 12.08
C PHE A 545 13.47 7.96 11.19
N THR A 546 12.16 7.79 11.06
CA THR A 546 11.52 6.75 10.25
C THR A 546 10.77 7.35 9.05
N GLY A 547 10.42 6.50 8.08
CA GLY A 547 9.64 6.90 6.91
C GLY A 547 8.32 7.57 7.28
N THR A 548 7.86 8.51 6.44
CA THR A 548 6.65 9.32 6.67
C THR A 548 5.41 8.48 6.97
N ALA A 549 5.21 7.36 6.27
CA ALA A 549 4.07 6.48 6.46
C ALA A 549 4.29 5.36 7.50
N ALA A 550 5.48 5.30 8.12
CA ALA A 550 5.85 4.23 9.03
C ALA A 550 5.66 4.58 10.51
N ILE A 551 5.52 5.87 10.87
CA ILE A 551 5.48 6.35 12.25
C ILE A 551 4.48 5.58 13.14
N LYS A 552 3.25 5.34 12.66
CA LYS A 552 2.23 4.59 13.42
C LYS A 552 2.64 3.13 13.64
N ARG A 553 3.16 2.46 12.61
CA ARG A 553 3.62 1.06 12.69
C ARG A 553 4.84 0.93 13.60
N ASP A 554 5.80 1.83 13.45
CA ASP A 554 7.07 1.81 14.17
C ASP A 554 6.88 2.14 15.65
N MET A 555 6.02 3.12 15.98
CA MET A 555 5.63 3.39 17.37
C MET A 555 4.94 2.18 18.00
N ALA A 556 4.05 1.49 17.26
CA ALA A 556 3.40 0.29 17.75
C ALA A 556 4.42 -0.85 17.98
N TRP A 557 5.39 -1.02 17.09
CA TRP A 557 6.46 -2.02 17.24
C TRP A 557 7.34 -1.75 18.46
N LEU A 558 7.79 -0.51 18.64
CA LEU A 558 8.63 -0.11 19.77
C LEU A 558 7.87 -0.26 21.09
N SER A 559 6.62 0.21 21.14
CA SER A 559 5.78 0.14 22.35
C SER A 559 5.54 -1.31 22.78
N ARG A 560 5.32 -2.24 21.83
CA ARG A 560 5.16 -3.67 22.12
C ARG A 560 6.38 -4.31 22.77
N HIS A 561 7.57 -3.77 22.54
CA HIS A 561 8.83 -4.33 23.03
C HIS A 561 9.43 -3.52 24.19
N ALA A 562 8.77 -2.44 24.63
CA ALA A 562 9.24 -1.56 25.70
C ALA A 562 9.01 -2.16 27.10
N GLU A 563 8.17 -3.20 27.23
CA GLU A 563 7.89 -3.85 28.52
C GLU A 563 9.18 -4.34 29.19
N GLY A 564 9.38 -3.93 30.44
CA GLY A 564 10.57 -4.25 31.23
C GLY A 564 11.74 -3.26 31.09
N PHE A 565 11.61 -2.22 30.26
CA PHE A 565 12.60 -1.14 30.14
C PHE A 565 12.07 0.17 30.75
N ASP A 566 12.92 0.90 31.47
CA ASP A 566 12.62 2.24 31.98
C ASP A 566 12.92 3.29 30.90
N ILE A 567 11.96 3.44 30.00
CA ILE A 567 12.01 4.36 28.86
C ILE A 567 10.66 5.06 28.63
N THR A 568 10.71 6.19 27.95
CA THR A 568 9.57 6.91 27.37
C THR A 568 9.74 6.97 25.86
N LEU A 569 8.66 6.72 25.13
CA LEU A 569 8.57 6.86 23.68
C LEU A 569 7.65 8.03 23.36
N THR A 570 8.11 9.01 22.58
CA THR A 570 7.30 10.17 22.18
C THR A 570 7.41 10.42 20.69
N ASP A 571 6.27 10.54 20.00
CA ASP A 571 6.24 11.06 18.63
C ASP A 571 6.43 12.58 18.65
N SER A 572 7.58 13.04 18.16
CA SER A 572 7.95 14.44 18.05
C SER A 572 7.93 14.94 16.60
N THR A 573 7.21 14.27 15.70
CA THR A 573 7.23 14.52 14.25
C THR A 573 6.93 15.98 13.91
N GLU A 574 5.89 16.56 14.52
CA GLU A 574 5.45 17.93 14.25
C GLU A 574 6.22 18.99 15.04
N ALA A 575 6.92 18.60 16.11
CA ALA A 575 7.70 19.52 16.92
C ALA A 575 8.95 20.04 16.17
N TYR A 576 9.43 19.28 15.19
CA TYR A 576 10.68 19.54 14.49
C TYR A 576 10.54 19.52 12.97
N ALA A 577 11.12 20.52 12.32
CA ALA A 577 11.40 20.52 10.89
C ALA A 577 12.78 19.91 10.62
N VAL A 578 12.95 19.30 9.45
CA VAL A 578 14.23 18.72 8.99
C VAL A 578 14.50 19.17 7.56
N LEU A 579 15.51 20.01 7.38
CA LEU A 579 15.92 20.52 6.08
C LEU A 579 17.26 19.88 5.69
N GLY A 580 17.26 19.08 4.62
CA GLY A 580 18.48 18.52 4.04
C GLY A 580 19.15 19.54 3.14
N LEU A 581 20.22 20.18 3.61
CA LEU A 581 21.07 21.06 2.78
C LEU A 581 22.15 20.21 2.13
N MET A 582 22.02 19.98 0.82
CA MET A 582 22.82 19.00 0.07
C MET A 582 23.46 19.62 -1.17
N GLY A 583 24.76 19.42 -1.34
CA GLY A 583 25.54 19.85 -2.51
C GLY A 583 26.93 20.34 -2.16
N PRO A 584 27.84 20.50 -3.14
CA PRO A 584 29.20 20.97 -2.91
C PRO A 584 29.29 22.34 -2.21
N GLU A 585 28.32 23.23 -2.40
CA GLU A 585 28.30 24.57 -1.78
C GLU A 585 27.71 24.57 -0.37
N ALA A 586 27.22 23.44 0.14
CA ALA A 586 26.62 23.37 1.47
C ALA A 586 27.59 23.84 2.56
N ALA A 587 28.88 23.49 2.46
CA ALA A 587 29.92 23.86 3.42
C ALA A 587 30.19 25.37 3.49
N ARG A 588 30.15 26.05 2.34
CA ARG A 588 30.22 27.51 2.27
C ARG A 588 28.98 28.14 2.91
N ILE A 589 27.80 27.63 2.57
CA ILE A 589 26.52 28.16 3.06
C ILE A 589 26.42 28.08 4.58
N VAL A 590 26.74 26.93 5.20
CA VAL A 590 26.67 26.83 6.67
C VAL A 590 27.67 27.77 7.36
N ALA A 591 28.85 27.99 6.77
CA ALA A 591 29.83 28.94 7.29
C ALA A 591 29.35 30.40 7.19
N GLU A 592 28.78 30.81 6.06
CA GLU A 592 28.19 32.14 5.87
C GLU A 592 26.98 32.38 6.77
N CYS A 593 26.20 31.34 7.04
CA CYS A 593 25.12 31.37 8.01
C CYS A 593 25.61 31.29 9.47
N GLY A 594 26.92 31.30 9.73
CA GLY A 594 27.50 31.43 11.07
C GLY A 594 27.78 30.13 11.82
N ALA A 595 27.81 28.98 11.14
CA ALA A 595 28.14 27.67 11.73
C ALA A 595 29.29 26.95 10.99
N PRO A 596 30.49 27.56 10.83
CA PRO A 596 31.61 26.93 10.15
C PRO A 596 32.09 25.64 10.83
N GLU A 597 31.83 25.45 12.12
CA GLU A 597 32.17 24.24 12.88
C GLU A 597 31.49 22.97 12.33
N LEU A 598 30.40 23.10 11.57
CA LEU A 598 29.74 21.96 10.93
C LEU A 598 30.62 21.28 9.87
N ASN A 599 31.59 22.00 9.31
CA ASN A 599 32.53 21.45 8.33
C ASN A 599 33.50 20.44 8.94
N GLU A 600 33.78 20.55 10.25
CA GLU A 600 34.64 19.61 10.99
C GLU A 600 33.88 18.36 11.45
N LEU A 601 32.55 18.32 11.27
CA LEU A 601 31.73 17.20 11.70
C LEU A 601 32.00 15.96 10.83
N GLY A 602 32.42 14.86 11.45
CA GLY A 602 32.63 13.60 10.73
C GLY A 602 31.34 13.03 10.10
N TYR A 603 31.48 12.22 9.04
CA TYR A 603 30.34 11.51 8.43
C TYR A 603 29.65 10.58 9.44
N PHE A 604 28.32 10.51 9.42
CA PHE A 604 27.49 9.82 10.42
C PHE A 604 27.71 10.31 11.86
N ARG A 605 27.98 11.61 12.02
CA ARG A 605 27.97 12.31 13.30
C ARG A 605 26.94 13.43 13.29
N GLN A 606 26.52 13.82 14.49
CA GLN A 606 25.62 14.95 14.71
C GLN A 606 26.16 15.86 15.82
N THR A 607 25.85 17.15 15.72
CA THR A 607 26.13 18.15 16.76
C THR A 607 25.05 19.24 16.78
N GLY A 608 24.95 19.97 17.89
CA GLY A 608 24.23 21.24 17.93
C GLY A 608 25.08 22.37 17.34
N ALA A 609 24.44 23.31 16.65
CA ALA A 609 25.06 24.53 16.10
C ALA A 609 24.04 25.67 16.03
N HIS A 610 24.49 26.89 15.69
CA HIS A 610 23.61 28.03 15.47
C HIS A 610 23.75 28.55 14.04
N LEU A 611 22.72 28.36 13.21
CA LEU A 611 22.65 28.89 11.85
C LEU A 611 21.72 30.11 11.85
N ALA A 612 22.23 31.27 11.45
CA ALA A 612 21.49 32.55 11.47
C ALA A 612 20.83 32.84 12.83
N GLY A 613 21.53 32.53 13.94
CA GLY A 613 21.02 32.68 15.30
C GLY A 613 20.00 31.62 15.75
N ILE A 614 19.65 30.66 14.88
CA ILE A 614 18.70 29.57 15.16
C ILE A 614 19.47 28.34 15.61
N HIS A 615 19.11 27.80 16.77
CA HIS A 615 19.63 26.51 17.20
C HIS A 615 19.15 25.40 16.25
N VAL A 616 20.12 24.69 15.68
CA VAL A 616 19.88 23.49 14.87
C VAL A 616 20.65 22.31 15.45
N ARG A 617 20.16 21.12 15.20
CA ARG A 617 20.95 19.90 15.27
C ARG A 617 21.26 19.43 13.87
N ALA A 618 22.54 19.45 13.51
CA ALA A 618 23.00 19.06 12.19
C ALA A 618 23.51 17.62 12.23
N ALA A 619 23.04 16.78 11.33
CA ALA A 619 23.53 15.42 11.13
C ALA A 619 24.18 15.30 9.75
N ARG A 620 25.43 14.84 9.69
CA ARG A 620 26.16 14.69 8.42
C ARG A 620 25.89 13.31 7.80
N LEU A 621 24.88 13.24 6.94
CA LEU A 621 24.52 12.09 6.12
C LEU A 621 23.82 12.59 4.83
N SER A 622 23.56 11.72 3.87
CA SER A 622 22.90 12.12 2.63
C SER A 622 22.13 10.98 1.99
N TYR A 623 20.84 11.21 1.71
CA TYR A 623 20.00 10.30 0.94
C TYR A 623 20.06 10.58 -0.58
N VAL A 624 20.65 11.71 -0.98
CA VAL A 624 20.79 12.10 -2.41
C VAL A 624 22.21 11.89 -2.95
N GLY A 625 23.14 11.46 -2.10
CA GLY A 625 24.50 11.14 -2.53
C GLY A 625 25.43 12.33 -2.73
N GLU A 626 25.10 13.49 -2.14
CA GLU A 626 25.92 14.71 -2.15
C GLU A 626 26.38 15.06 -0.72
N ALA A 627 27.43 15.86 -0.58
CA ALA A 627 27.85 16.42 0.71
C ALA A 627 26.75 17.25 1.34
N GLY A 628 26.69 17.32 2.67
CA GLY A 628 25.70 18.15 3.34
C GLY A 628 25.29 17.65 4.71
N TRP A 629 24.19 18.23 5.20
CA TRP A 629 23.61 17.92 6.50
C TRP A 629 22.10 17.89 6.45
N GLU A 630 21.51 17.02 7.27
CA GLU A 630 20.13 17.16 7.72
C GLU A 630 20.10 18.11 8.92
N LEU A 631 19.45 19.25 8.77
CA LEU A 631 19.35 20.32 9.76
C LEU A 631 18.00 20.23 10.46
N THR A 632 18.00 19.73 11.69
CA THR A 632 16.80 19.62 12.53
C THR A 632 16.64 20.86 13.40
N CYS A 633 15.49 21.52 13.34
CA CYS A 633 15.16 22.68 14.19
C CYS A 633 13.71 22.63 14.67
N LYS A 634 13.33 23.47 15.64
CA LYS A 634 11.90 23.61 15.99
C LYS A 634 11.11 24.03 14.75
N ALA A 635 9.95 23.44 14.53
CA ALA A 635 9.15 23.70 13.32
C ALA A 635 8.88 25.20 13.09
N THR A 636 8.64 25.96 14.17
CA THR A 636 8.42 27.43 14.12
C THR A 636 9.61 28.22 13.61
N ASN A 637 10.82 27.66 13.61
CA ASN A 637 12.04 28.31 13.14
C ASN A 637 12.36 27.98 11.68
N ALA A 638 11.64 27.04 11.06
CA ALA A 638 11.92 26.59 9.71
C ALA A 638 11.86 27.72 8.66
N PRO A 639 10.86 28.64 8.67
CA PRO A 639 10.83 29.77 7.75
C PRO A 639 12.10 30.63 7.79
N ALA A 640 12.55 30.99 8.98
CA ALA A 640 13.72 31.84 9.17
C ALA A 640 15.02 31.13 8.75
N LEU A 641 15.15 29.84 9.07
CA LEU A 641 16.29 29.03 8.63
C LEU A 641 16.31 28.90 7.10
N TYR A 642 15.16 28.59 6.49
CA TYR A 642 15.01 28.47 5.05
C TYR A 642 15.35 29.78 4.32
N ALA A 643 14.88 30.92 4.83
CA ALA A 643 15.21 32.24 4.29
C ALA A 643 16.73 32.51 4.32
N ALA A 644 17.41 32.16 5.41
CA ALA A 644 18.86 32.32 5.52
C ALA A 644 19.64 31.44 4.52
N LEU A 645 19.25 30.17 4.40
CA LEU A 645 19.89 29.23 3.47
C LEU A 645 19.68 29.63 2.01
N THR A 646 18.47 30.08 1.66
CA THR A 646 18.16 30.51 0.29
C THR A 646 18.84 31.84 -0.06
N ALA A 647 18.96 32.77 0.89
CA ALA A 647 19.74 34.00 0.72
C ALA A 647 21.24 33.72 0.47
N ALA A 648 21.78 32.65 1.05
CA ALA A 648 23.16 32.19 0.82
C ALA A 648 23.34 31.36 -0.48
N GLY A 649 22.26 31.15 -1.24
CA GLY A 649 22.28 30.55 -2.58
C GLY A 649 21.78 29.11 -2.68
N ALA A 650 21.22 28.53 -1.61
CA ALA A 650 20.56 27.22 -1.70
C ALA A 650 19.20 27.34 -2.43
N VAL A 651 18.79 26.28 -3.15
CA VAL A 651 17.53 26.25 -3.90
C VAL A 651 16.66 25.09 -3.41
N PRO A 652 15.34 25.25 -3.23
CA PRO A 652 14.50 24.13 -2.84
C PRO A 652 14.42 23.06 -3.95
N ALA A 653 14.34 21.79 -3.55
CA ALA A 653 14.18 20.64 -4.45
C ALA A 653 13.12 19.67 -3.91
N GLY A 654 12.38 19.04 -4.82
CA GLY A 654 11.23 18.20 -4.53
C GLY A 654 11.53 16.71 -4.42
N MET A 655 10.50 15.94 -4.12
CA MET A 655 10.57 14.48 -3.95
C MET A 655 11.04 13.74 -5.22
N PHE A 656 10.72 14.24 -6.42
CA PHE A 656 11.15 13.57 -7.65
C PHE A 656 12.65 13.69 -7.90
N ALA A 657 13.25 14.85 -7.57
CA ALA A 657 14.72 15.00 -7.61
C ALA A 657 15.40 14.09 -6.58
N GLN A 658 14.87 14.05 -5.35
CA GLN A 658 15.35 13.13 -4.32
C GLN A 658 15.28 11.66 -4.77
N THR A 659 14.17 11.26 -5.39
CA THR A 659 13.96 9.89 -5.90
C THR A 659 14.94 9.55 -7.02
N SER A 660 15.16 10.45 -7.98
CA SER A 660 16.19 10.27 -9.01
C SER A 660 17.56 10.02 -8.38
N MET A 661 17.95 10.90 -7.45
CA MET A 661 19.28 10.88 -6.88
C MET A 661 19.54 9.66 -5.99
N ARG A 662 18.54 9.21 -5.21
CA ARG A 662 18.69 8.01 -4.37
C ARG A 662 18.76 6.72 -5.19
N VAL A 663 18.02 6.65 -6.30
CA VAL A 663 18.05 5.49 -7.23
C VAL A 663 19.42 5.40 -7.89
N GLU A 664 20.00 6.52 -8.33
CA GLU A 664 21.38 6.55 -8.86
C GLU A 664 22.42 6.07 -7.82
N LYS A 665 22.15 6.29 -6.52
CA LYS A 665 23.02 5.82 -5.43
C LYS A 665 22.79 4.37 -5.03
N GLY A 666 21.78 3.68 -5.58
CA GLY A 666 21.44 2.33 -5.14
C GLY A 666 20.82 2.28 -3.74
N PHE A 667 20.32 3.41 -3.22
CA PHE A 667 19.72 3.45 -1.89
C PHE A 667 18.31 2.85 -1.93
N CYS A 668 18.14 1.80 -1.13
CA CYS A 668 16.88 1.08 -0.95
C CYS A 668 15.90 1.90 -0.11
N ALA A 669 14.60 1.68 -0.33
CA ALA A 669 13.53 2.29 0.47
C ALA A 669 12.54 1.24 0.99
N MET A 670 12.04 1.41 2.22
CA MET A 670 10.93 0.64 2.76
C MET A 670 9.67 0.78 1.89
N GLY A 671 9.01 -0.33 1.61
CA GLY A 671 7.86 -0.43 0.68
C GLY A 671 8.24 -0.54 -0.80
N HIS A 672 9.55 -0.52 -1.13
CA HIS A 672 10.04 -0.69 -2.50
C HIS A 672 11.04 -1.87 -2.58
N GLU A 673 12.26 -1.66 -2.07
CA GLU A 673 13.30 -2.70 -2.02
C GLU A 673 13.31 -3.45 -0.69
N LEU A 674 12.78 -2.83 0.37
CA LEU A 674 12.74 -3.38 1.72
C LEU A 674 11.28 -3.61 2.12
N ASP A 675 10.99 -4.80 2.61
CA ASP A 675 9.66 -5.22 3.06
C ASP A 675 9.78 -6.38 4.06
N SER A 676 8.65 -6.91 4.51
CA SER A 676 8.61 -8.01 5.49
C SER A 676 8.94 -9.40 4.93
N ASP A 677 9.25 -9.50 3.64
CA ASP A 677 9.80 -10.71 2.99
C ASP A 677 11.33 -10.60 2.73
N MET A 678 11.91 -9.40 2.89
CA MET A 678 13.32 -9.12 2.62
C MET A 678 14.18 -9.11 3.88
N THR A 679 15.36 -9.72 3.82
CA THR A 679 16.39 -9.63 4.88
C THR A 679 17.41 -8.54 4.55
N PRO A 680 18.12 -7.97 5.55
CA PRO A 680 19.27 -7.11 5.30
C PRO A 680 20.35 -7.75 4.41
N ILE A 681 20.50 -9.07 4.42
CA ILE A 681 21.49 -9.76 3.57
C ILE A 681 21.05 -9.74 2.10
N THR A 682 19.79 -10.09 1.84
CA THR A 682 19.23 -10.08 0.48
C THR A 682 19.07 -8.67 -0.08
N ALA A 683 18.88 -7.66 0.78
CA ALA A 683 18.88 -6.26 0.39
C ALA A 683 20.29 -5.65 0.17
N GLY A 684 21.37 -6.37 0.47
CA GLY A 684 22.73 -5.82 0.40
C GLY A 684 23.08 -4.85 1.54
N LEU A 685 22.31 -4.87 2.63
CA LEU A 685 22.42 -4.01 3.81
C LEU A 685 23.02 -4.73 5.04
N ASP A 686 23.64 -5.90 4.85
CA ASP A 686 24.22 -6.67 5.96
C ASP A 686 25.36 -5.91 6.69
N PHE A 687 25.94 -4.88 6.07
CA PHE A 687 26.92 -3.99 6.72
C PHE A 687 26.31 -3.15 7.85
N ALA A 688 24.99 -2.93 7.83
CA ALA A 688 24.27 -2.14 8.84
C ALA A 688 23.82 -2.97 10.05
N VAL A 689 24.10 -4.29 10.06
CA VAL A 689 23.61 -5.22 11.06
C VAL A 689 24.76 -5.82 11.88
N ARG A 690 24.61 -5.82 13.21
CA ARG A 690 25.55 -6.46 14.13
C ARG A 690 25.63 -7.96 13.89
N LYS A 691 26.81 -8.55 14.10
CA LYS A 691 27.03 -10.00 13.98
C LYS A 691 26.89 -10.76 15.30
N SER A 692 26.78 -10.05 16.41
CA SER A 692 26.65 -10.59 17.76
C SER A 692 25.81 -9.64 18.64
N GLY A 693 25.49 -10.06 19.86
CA GLY A 693 24.83 -9.22 20.86
C GLY A 693 23.30 -9.29 20.89
N GLY A 694 22.68 -10.27 20.22
CA GLY A 694 21.28 -10.67 20.45
C GLY A 694 20.21 -9.59 20.24
N PHE A 695 19.83 -9.34 18.98
CA PHE A 695 18.66 -8.53 18.62
C PHE A 695 17.52 -9.39 18.06
N ILE A 696 16.33 -8.82 17.91
CA ILE A 696 15.19 -9.52 17.29
C ILE A 696 15.57 -9.90 15.85
N GLY A 697 15.44 -11.18 15.49
CA GLY A 697 15.85 -11.71 14.18
C GLY A 697 17.34 -12.06 14.02
N ALA A 698 18.16 -11.92 15.07
CA ALA A 698 19.59 -12.21 15.00
C ALA A 698 19.90 -13.67 14.63
N GLU A 699 19.13 -14.62 15.16
CA GLU A 699 19.30 -16.06 14.89
C GLU A 699 18.96 -16.39 13.43
N ALA A 700 17.83 -15.88 12.93
CA ALA A 700 17.44 -16.05 11.53
C ALA A 700 18.50 -15.47 10.57
N LEU A 701 19.07 -14.30 10.88
CA LEU A 701 20.16 -13.75 10.07
C LEU A 701 21.47 -14.54 10.20
N ALA A 702 21.78 -15.11 11.36
CA ALA A 702 22.93 -15.99 11.50
C ALA A 702 22.78 -17.24 10.62
N ALA A 703 21.59 -17.84 10.62
CA ALA A 703 21.25 -18.98 9.75
C ALA A 703 21.34 -18.60 8.26
N ALA A 704 20.81 -17.44 7.86
CA ALA A 704 20.88 -16.96 6.48
C ALA A 704 22.33 -16.71 6.01
N ARG A 705 23.22 -16.23 6.89
CA ARG A 705 24.65 -16.11 6.55
C ARG A 705 25.29 -17.49 6.38
N ALA A 706 24.97 -18.43 7.26
CA ALA A 706 25.49 -19.80 7.19
C ALA A 706 25.03 -20.55 5.92
N SER A 707 23.81 -20.28 5.43
CA SER A 707 23.31 -20.84 4.17
C SER A 707 23.89 -20.17 2.91
N GLY A 708 24.73 -19.15 3.05
CA GLY A 708 25.35 -18.45 1.93
C GLY A 708 24.39 -17.53 1.15
N THR A 709 23.33 -17.04 1.80
CA THR A 709 22.39 -16.06 1.20
C THR A 709 23.14 -14.82 0.72
N ARG A 710 22.75 -14.31 -0.45
CA ARG A 710 23.42 -13.17 -1.11
C ARG A 710 22.43 -12.04 -1.40
N SER A 711 22.96 -10.86 -1.69
CA SER A 711 22.16 -9.75 -2.20
C SER A 711 21.46 -10.15 -3.50
N VAL A 712 20.21 -9.72 -3.64
CA VAL A 712 19.37 -9.87 -4.82
C VAL A 712 18.97 -8.53 -5.42
N ILE A 713 19.41 -7.41 -4.83
CA ILE A 713 19.17 -6.08 -5.36
C ILE A 713 20.31 -5.69 -6.29
N VAL A 714 19.96 -5.28 -7.51
CA VAL A 714 20.90 -4.76 -8.52
C VAL A 714 20.39 -3.44 -9.09
N SER A 715 21.30 -2.65 -9.64
CA SER A 715 20.97 -1.47 -10.44
C SER A 715 20.95 -1.85 -11.92
N LEU A 716 20.00 -1.31 -12.67
CA LEU A 716 19.86 -1.50 -14.12
C LEU A 716 19.94 -0.12 -14.79
N VAL A 717 20.86 0.04 -15.74
CA VAL A 717 20.97 1.24 -16.56
C VAL A 717 20.43 0.92 -17.95
N LEU A 718 19.36 1.58 -18.35
CA LEU A 718 18.73 1.34 -19.66
C LEU A 718 19.49 2.09 -20.76
N ASP A 719 19.63 1.47 -21.92
CA ASP A 719 20.35 2.05 -23.05
C ASP A 719 19.53 3.11 -23.78
N ASP A 720 18.21 2.90 -23.88
CA ASP A 720 17.27 3.83 -24.48
C ASP A 720 16.95 4.98 -23.51
N ALA A 721 17.41 6.19 -23.83
CA ALA A 721 17.19 7.39 -23.02
C ALA A 721 15.72 7.84 -22.96
N GLU A 722 14.88 7.36 -23.87
CA GLU A 722 13.43 7.63 -23.90
C GLU A 722 12.62 6.57 -23.16
N ALA A 723 13.25 5.52 -22.63
CA ALA A 723 12.56 4.53 -21.82
C ALA A 723 12.10 5.12 -20.48
N VAL A 724 10.84 4.87 -20.12
CA VAL A 724 10.22 5.34 -18.86
C VAL A 724 9.78 4.13 -18.01
N PRO A 725 10.71 3.49 -17.30
CA PRO A 725 10.37 2.48 -16.29
C PRO A 725 9.71 3.15 -15.09
N LEU A 726 8.71 2.48 -14.50
CA LEU A 726 7.89 2.96 -13.38
C LEU A 726 8.01 2.09 -12.13
N GLY A 727 8.59 0.89 -12.24
CA GLY A 727 8.61 -0.13 -11.19
C GLY A 727 7.76 -1.34 -11.56
N HIS A 728 8.10 -2.49 -10.97
CA HIS A 728 7.49 -3.82 -11.18
C HIS A 728 7.65 -4.42 -12.57
N GLU A 729 8.31 -3.75 -13.52
CA GLU A 729 8.58 -4.29 -14.84
C GLU A 729 9.41 -5.58 -14.76
N PRO A 730 9.03 -6.65 -15.49
CA PRO A 730 9.81 -7.88 -15.53
C PRO A 730 11.22 -7.67 -16.10
N VAL A 731 12.20 -8.33 -15.51
CA VAL A 731 13.59 -8.36 -15.97
C VAL A 731 13.88 -9.72 -16.61
N TYR A 732 14.37 -9.71 -17.84
CA TYR A 732 14.66 -10.88 -18.66
C TYR A 732 16.16 -11.13 -18.83
N ARG A 733 16.57 -12.39 -18.70
CA ARG A 733 17.87 -12.92 -19.13
C ARG A 733 17.61 -13.92 -20.26
N GLY A 734 17.95 -13.55 -21.50
CA GLY A 734 17.43 -14.26 -22.67
C GLY A 734 15.90 -14.23 -22.67
N ASP A 735 15.26 -15.40 -22.74
CA ASP A 735 13.80 -15.53 -22.74
C ASP A 735 13.19 -15.79 -21.35
N SER A 736 14.02 -15.86 -20.31
CA SER A 736 13.59 -16.17 -18.94
C SER A 736 13.45 -14.92 -18.08
N ILE A 737 12.33 -14.80 -17.37
CA ILE A 737 12.14 -13.76 -16.35
C ILE A 737 12.99 -14.12 -15.12
N VAL A 738 13.94 -13.27 -14.79
CA VAL A 738 14.89 -13.44 -13.68
C VAL A 738 14.62 -12.52 -12.50
N GLY A 739 13.71 -11.55 -12.63
CA GLY A 739 13.43 -10.58 -11.57
C GLY A 739 12.39 -9.55 -12.00
N LYS A 740 12.29 -8.47 -11.22
CA LYS A 740 11.46 -7.31 -11.54
C LYS A 740 12.09 -6.03 -11.01
N THR A 741 11.83 -4.90 -11.66
CA THR A 741 12.19 -3.58 -11.12
C THR A 741 11.36 -3.29 -9.85
N SER A 742 11.89 -2.51 -8.94
CA SER A 742 11.24 -2.10 -7.69
C SER A 742 11.08 -0.58 -7.64
N SER A 743 12.15 0.14 -7.94
CA SER A 743 12.17 1.60 -8.06
C SER A 743 12.78 2.00 -9.39
N ALA A 744 12.28 3.07 -9.99
CA ALA A 744 12.76 3.57 -11.27
C ALA A 744 12.72 5.10 -11.33
N ALA A 745 13.70 5.70 -11.99
CA ALA A 745 13.77 7.12 -12.26
C ALA A 745 14.67 7.42 -13.47
N PHE A 746 14.57 8.63 -14.01
CA PHE A 746 15.62 9.13 -14.88
C PHE A 746 16.81 9.59 -14.02
N GLY A 747 17.99 9.05 -14.27
CA GLY A 747 19.23 9.47 -13.63
C GLY A 747 19.81 10.69 -14.34
N TYR A 748 19.51 11.89 -13.82
CA TYR A 748 19.93 13.15 -14.46
C TYR A 748 21.44 13.39 -14.41
N ARG A 749 22.16 12.81 -13.42
CA ARG A 749 23.63 12.98 -13.32
C ARG A 749 24.37 12.09 -14.32
N ILE A 750 23.74 11.00 -14.76
CA ILE A 750 24.31 10.07 -15.76
C ILE A 750 23.62 10.15 -17.14
N GLY A 751 22.52 10.89 -17.26
CA GLY A 751 21.78 11.10 -18.51
C GLY A 751 21.01 9.87 -19.03
N LYS A 752 20.62 8.93 -18.16
CA LYS A 752 19.98 7.67 -18.55
C LYS A 752 18.89 7.23 -17.55
N PRO A 753 17.86 6.48 -17.99
CA PRO A 753 16.94 5.81 -17.07
C PRO A 753 17.66 4.74 -16.24
N VAL A 754 17.34 4.71 -14.95
CA VAL A 754 17.91 3.78 -13.97
C VAL A 754 16.78 3.14 -13.18
N ALA A 755 16.91 1.85 -12.91
CA ALA A 755 16.03 1.13 -12.00
C ALA A 755 16.83 0.32 -10.97
N LEU A 756 16.30 0.22 -9.76
CA LEU A 756 16.66 -0.87 -8.85
C LEU A 756 15.76 -2.06 -9.17
N ALA A 757 16.31 -3.27 -9.05
CA ALA A 757 15.58 -4.50 -9.34
C ALA A 757 15.92 -5.59 -8.33
N ALA A 758 14.91 -6.36 -7.95
CA ALA A 758 15.04 -7.59 -7.17
C ALA A 758 15.09 -8.80 -8.12
N VAL A 759 16.18 -9.57 -8.07
CA VAL A 759 16.43 -10.71 -8.97
C VAL A 759 16.42 -12.05 -8.22
N LYS A 760 15.82 -13.08 -8.82
CA LYS A 760 15.73 -14.44 -8.27
C LYS A 760 17.01 -15.25 -8.49
N VAL A 761 17.82 -14.84 -9.47
CA VAL A 761 19.10 -15.48 -9.80
C VAL A 761 20.20 -14.42 -9.81
N PRO A 762 21.42 -14.74 -9.33
CA PRO A 762 22.54 -13.81 -9.39
C PRO A 762 22.84 -13.35 -10.82
N LEU A 763 23.04 -12.05 -10.97
CA LEU A 763 23.52 -11.40 -12.18
C LEU A 763 24.93 -10.85 -11.95
N ALA A 764 25.73 -10.77 -13.00
CA ALA A 764 27.09 -10.25 -12.93
C ALA A 764 27.15 -8.74 -13.27
N GLU A 765 28.19 -8.07 -12.77
CA GLU A 765 28.52 -6.70 -13.20
C GLU A 765 28.71 -6.63 -14.72
N GLY A 766 28.12 -5.62 -15.36
CA GLY A 766 28.19 -5.43 -16.81
C GLY A 766 27.34 -6.40 -17.62
N GLU A 767 26.60 -7.31 -16.97
CA GLU A 767 25.75 -8.26 -17.67
C GLU A 767 24.59 -7.57 -18.40
N ARG A 768 24.19 -8.14 -19.55
CA ARG A 768 23.11 -7.62 -20.38
C ARG A 768 21.80 -8.31 -20.08
N VAL A 769 20.77 -7.52 -19.81
CA VAL A 769 19.40 -7.97 -19.55
C VAL A 769 18.40 -7.12 -20.34
N LYS A 770 17.13 -7.51 -20.34
CA LYS A 770 16.04 -6.72 -20.94
C LYS A 770 14.98 -6.40 -19.89
N VAL A 771 14.48 -5.17 -19.88
CA VAL A 771 13.36 -4.74 -19.04
C VAL A 771 12.11 -4.63 -19.91
N ASP A 772 11.03 -5.29 -19.52
CA ASP A 772 9.78 -5.30 -20.27
C ASP A 772 8.88 -4.12 -19.87
N ILE A 773 8.95 -3.05 -20.66
CA ILE A 773 8.14 -1.84 -20.47
C ILE A 773 6.97 -1.90 -21.44
N ALA A 774 5.79 -2.29 -20.95
CA ALA A 774 4.57 -2.38 -21.75
C ALA A 774 4.74 -3.26 -23.02
N ARG A 775 5.34 -4.45 -22.86
CA ARG A 775 5.67 -5.41 -23.95
C ARG A 775 6.76 -4.93 -24.90
N ARG A 776 7.38 -3.78 -24.65
CA ARG A 776 8.61 -3.32 -25.32
C ARG A 776 9.81 -3.74 -24.47
N LEU A 777 10.61 -4.67 -24.97
CA LEU A 777 11.83 -5.11 -24.30
C LEU A 777 12.95 -4.07 -24.53
N CYS A 778 13.31 -3.37 -23.47
CA CYS A 778 14.39 -2.38 -23.47
C CYS A 778 15.68 -3.02 -22.94
N ASP A 779 16.78 -2.92 -23.69
CA ASP A 779 18.06 -3.42 -23.22
C ASP A 779 18.62 -2.58 -22.06
N ALA A 780 19.22 -3.27 -21.09
CA ALA A 780 19.84 -2.66 -19.92
C ALA A 780 21.14 -3.38 -19.53
N THR A 781 22.00 -2.64 -18.84
CA THR A 781 23.24 -3.15 -18.24
C THR A 781 23.09 -3.25 -16.73
N VAL A 782 23.51 -4.38 -16.16
CA VAL A 782 23.53 -4.62 -14.72
C VAL A 782 24.74 -3.93 -14.07
N THR A 783 24.49 -3.25 -12.95
CA THR A 783 25.52 -2.71 -12.04
C THR A 783 25.26 -3.21 -10.62
N LEU A 784 26.29 -3.79 -10.00
CA LEU A 784 26.30 -4.29 -8.62
C LEU A 784 26.66 -3.16 -7.66
N GLY A 785 25.74 -2.20 -7.49
CA GLY A 785 25.90 -1.08 -6.58
C GLY A 785 25.41 0.25 -7.16
N PRO A 786 25.91 1.38 -6.61
CA PRO A 786 25.57 2.72 -7.11
C PRO A 786 26.03 2.90 -8.55
N VAL A 787 25.16 3.46 -9.40
CA VAL A 787 25.53 3.85 -10.78
C VAL A 787 26.20 5.23 -10.81
N PHE A 788 26.09 6.00 -9.72
CA PHE A 788 26.71 7.31 -9.57
C PHE A 788 27.59 7.38 -8.30
N ASP A 789 28.82 7.90 -8.45
CA ASP A 789 29.84 8.02 -7.39
C ASP A 789 29.95 6.74 -6.52
N PRO A 790 30.33 5.58 -7.10
CA PRO A 790 30.34 4.31 -6.39
C PRO A 790 31.27 4.28 -5.17
N SER A 791 32.31 5.12 -5.13
CA SER A 791 33.18 5.29 -3.96
C SER A 791 32.52 6.05 -2.81
N GLY A 792 31.42 6.77 -3.07
CA GLY A 792 30.75 7.63 -2.10
C GLY A 792 31.59 8.84 -1.70
N SER A 793 32.58 9.20 -2.52
CA SER A 793 33.56 10.25 -2.22
C SER A 793 32.92 11.63 -2.06
N ARG A 794 31.87 11.92 -2.84
CA ARG A 794 31.17 13.22 -2.80
C ARG A 794 30.43 13.47 -1.50
N MET A 795 30.10 12.44 -0.74
CA MET A 795 29.40 12.59 0.56
C MET A 795 30.36 12.84 1.73
N LYS A 796 31.66 12.61 1.53
CA LYS A 796 32.69 12.63 2.59
C LYS A 796 33.80 13.69 2.38
N PRO A 797 33.55 14.85 1.75
CA PRO A 797 34.62 15.79 1.41
C PRO A 797 35.32 16.39 2.63
#